data_AF-A0A4R5KN16-F1
#
_entry.id   AF-A0A4R5KN16-F1
#
_cell.length_a   1.000
_cell.length_b   1.000
_cell.length_c   1.000
_cell.angle_alpha   90.00
_cell.angle_beta   90.00
_cell.angle_gamma   90.00
#
_symmetry.space_group_name_H-M   'P 1'
#
loop_
_entity.id
_entity.type
_entity.pdbx_description
1 polymer ?
#
loop_
_entity_poly.entity_id
_entity_poly.type
_entity_poly.pdbx_seq_one_letter_code
_entity_poly.pdbx_strand_id
1 'polypeptide(L)'
;MKRKKNSACIWLLAAALTCGGASPSWAAEGTTAPPASGGAATLTMGNAPALGTVKIDGGSFFELKNVMMLTEQKGRTVTFTVSVHNESSTDLLFIDYWVRLRTKTGEQISVRILPQDKEKNKISAKTVQDINFYASINETTELNQLAFEFIKWDFSQPNFERKVGDVSVPDDYSTLTPVGGSHAISMSGTDVKTSIKKVLMTKNEKNYSPTVVLRMENIGNRTAVVPGYQYLLRTKEGFMYPMDAKKKKDLTINPQVVEDEIELSGSVPIAVSTDGWQLVIVQEAADIKLNLPIAYFQMPAVSDTDAVATGIEYHFTNKKGTYTTVLNSFQRLPWEDQDILTANISLMNKGPEALPIPELTGYYMLDDAVKVEAKLIRTDKTIGLPKGASANFQFIGKMPYTYPFSTVKLVLEEKTGENEAEELLEFAQTSELLNVPYLNVGETHKMTNVGRSASYSVKSIRTYGGDTADIFTVQLEATNLEKRFTDVSKLVAQLKTADGTVYPAAVSDIKKKVAPGSSALLYLSAALPKGFPTSNMHVMIGEAVTEDKYTEKDAVPDAYVNAAAFWLPDENKTVADDLLNVDLMPYTFSMNHINTWLLQGQLKLTFNYELTKNLLMEANTEGRKLVIGLEDENGNKTFTREFDFKDFDTSDAGAESSSEDTAITKLKIGKHDGVKIIERDQDLIFKLETLKTYKLSIYDSFQGQKKLLASKKIDWFSTTD
;
A
#
# COMPACT_ATOMS: atom_id res chain seq x y z
N MET A 1 -28.19 -85.92 -15.95
CA MET A 1 -28.23 -84.50 -16.41
C MET A 1 -26.86 -84.11 -16.98
N LYS A 2 -26.76 -83.40 -18.12
CA LYS A 2 -26.49 -81.94 -18.29
C LYS A 2 -25.35 -81.39 -17.39
N ARG A 3 -24.38 -80.54 -17.80
CA ARG A 3 -23.72 -80.02 -19.05
C ARG A 3 -22.78 -78.90 -18.51
N LYS A 4 -21.53 -78.57 -18.88
CA LYS A 4 -20.39 -78.90 -19.80
C LYS A 4 -19.10 -78.71 -18.93
N LYS A 5 -17.82 -79.03 -19.20
CA LYS A 5 -16.93 -79.56 -20.28
C LYS A 5 -16.62 -78.73 -21.55
N ASN A 6 -15.30 -78.56 -21.81
CA ASN A 6 -14.62 -77.93 -22.98
C ASN A 6 -14.79 -76.40 -23.08
N SER A 7 -13.88 -75.57 -23.62
CA SER A 7 -12.46 -75.65 -24.07
C SER A 7 -11.97 -74.17 -24.26
N ALA A 8 -10.76 -73.76 -24.69
CA ALA A 8 -9.63 -74.41 -25.39
C ALA A 8 -8.26 -73.81 -24.96
N CYS A 9 -7.28 -73.67 -25.88
CA CYS A 9 -5.93 -73.14 -25.64
C CYS A 9 -5.46 -72.19 -26.78
N ILE A 10 -4.45 -71.35 -26.48
CA ILE A 10 -3.40 -70.82 -27.38
C ILE A 10 -3.83 -69.89 -28.55
N TRP A 11 -3.22 -68.69 -28.62
CA TRP A 11 -2.27 -68.31 -29.69
C TRP A 11 -1.30 -67.20 -29.25
N LEU A 12 -0.13 -67.12 -29.90
CA LEU A 12 1.00 -66.25 -29.52
C LEU A 12 0.93 -64.85 -30.16
N LEU A 13 1.54 -63.86 -29.48
CA LEU A 13 2.58 -62.90 -29.96
C LEU A 13 2.77 -61.80 -28.88
N ALA A 14 3.90 -61.12 -28.70
CA ALA A 14 5.33 -61.50 -28.78
C ALA A 14 6.19 -60.37 -28.15
N ALA A 15 7.34 -60.72 -27.55
CA ALA A 15 8.43 -59.83 -27.12
C ALA A 15 8.09 -58.72 -26.08
N ALA A 16 9.07 -58.13 -25.37
CA ALA A 16 10.30 -58.68 -24.80
C ALA A 16 10.78 -57.73 -23.68
N LEU A 17 11.06 -58.24 -22.47
CA LEU A 17 11.70 -57.49 -21.40
C LEU A 17 12.44 -58.46 -20.46
N THR A 18 13.78 -58.42 -20.50
CA THR A 18 14.65 -59.34 -19.77
C THR A 18 15.01 -58.80 -18.39
N CYS A 19 14.36 -59.31 -17.35
CA CYS A 19 14.83 -59.13 -15.97
C CYS A 19 15.82 -60.23 -15.59
N GLY A 20 16.93 -59.87 -14.96
CA GLY A 20 17.91 -60.81 -14.40
C GLY A 20 19.17 -60.08 -13.92
N GLY A 21 19.60 -60.20 -12.67
CA GLY A 21 18.93 -60.82 -11.53
C GLY A 21 19.59 -60.38 -10.22
N ALA A 22 18.80 -60.20 -9.16
CA ALA A 22 19.31 -59.76 -7.87
C ALA A 22 19.76 -60.95 -7.01
N SER A 23 21.02 -60.90 -6.54
CA SER A 23 21.56 -61.78 -5.50
C SER A 23 22.00 -60.92 -4.31
N PRO A 24 21.70 -61.29 -3.05
CA PRO A 24 21.82 -60.39 -1.91
C PRO A 24 23.23 -60.38 -1.29
N SER A 25 23.69 -59.20 -0.86
CA SER A 25 24.81 -59.04 0.06
C SER A 25 24.35 -58.39 1.37
N TRP A 26 24.15 -59.25 2.38
CA TRP A 26 24.37 -59.03 3.82
C TRP A 26 24.55 -57.59 4.31
N ALA A 27 23.68 -57.19 5.24
CA ALA A 27 23.92 -56.03 6.09
C ALA A 27 25.15 -56.28 6.99
N ALA A 28 26.00 -55.27 7.12
CA ALA A 28 26.95 -55.15 8.22
C ALA A 28 26.53 -53.94 9.06
N GLU A 29 26.52 -54.08 10.38
CA GLU A 29 26.25 -52.98 11.32
C GLU A 29 27.46 -52.02 11.39
N GLY A 30 27.64 -51.23 10.33
CA GLY A 30 28.52 -50.07 10.35
C GLY A 30 27.84 -48.91 11.04
N THR A 31 28.29 -48.56 12.25
CA THR A 31 27.81 -47.37 12.97
C THR A 31 28.04 -46.12 12.13
N THR A 32 26.95 -45.57 11.57
CA THR A 32 26.99 -44.29 10.87
C THR A 32 27.23 -43.17 11.86
N ALA A 33 28.50 -42.85 12.10
CA ALA A 33 28.88 -41.58 12.69
C ALA A 33 28.22 -40.45 11.87
N PRO A 34 27.66 -39.41 12.51
CA PRO A 34 27.19 -38.24 11.79
C PRO A 34 28.31 -37.67 10.90
N PRO A 35 28.00 -37.16 9.69
CA PRO A 35 29.02 -36.52 8.86
C PRO A 35 29.66 -35.39 9.66
N ALA A 36 30.99 -35.40 9.76
CA ALA A 36 31.72 -34.52 10.67
C ALA A 36 31.47 -33.04 10.35
N SER A 37 30.77 -32.35 11.24
CA SER A 37 30.51 -30.91 11.19
C SER A 37 31.80 -30.13 11.52
N GLY A 38 32.73 -30.10 10.56
CA GLY A 38 34.07 -29.53 10.73
C GLY A 38 34.88 -29.35 9.45
N GLY A 39 34.26 -29.43 8.27
CA GLY A 39 34.91 -29.01 7.04
C GLY A 39 35.07 -27.48 7.01
N ALA A 40 36.27 -27.00 6.68
CA ALA A 40 36.51 -25.57 6.48
C ALA A 40 35.62 -25.04 5.34
N ALA A 41 35.02 -23.86 5.52
CA ALA A 41 34.14 -23.28 4.53
C ALA A 41 34.92 -22.90 3.26
N THR A 42 34.49 -23.39 2.10
CA THR A 42 35.12 -23.09 0.81
C THR A 42 35.22 -21.58 0.60
N LEU A 43 36.40 -21.11 0.23
CA LEU A 43 36.67 -19.70 0.00
C LEU A 43 36.17 -19.32 -1.40
N THR A 44 35.21 -18.40 -1.42
CA THR A 44 34.68 -17.81 -2.64
C THR A 44 35.72 -16.86 -3.25
N MET A 45 35.73 -16.77 -4.58
CA MET A 45 36.40 -15.70 -5.32
C MET A 45 35.34 -14.90 -6.07
N GLY A 46 35.51 -13.58 -6.19
CA GLY A 46 34.68 -12.77 -7.06
C GLY A 46 34.94 -13.05 -8.54
N ASN A 47 33.97 -12.75 -9.41
CA ASN A 47 34.05 -13.01 -10.85
C ASN A 47 34.36 -11.72 -11.64
N ALA A 48 35.57 -11.20 -11.47
CA ALA A 48 36.01 -9.97 -12.15
C ALA A 48 36.61 -10.27 -13.55
N PRO A 49 36.52 -9.35 -14.53
CA PRO A 49 36.90 -9.62 -15.92
C PRO A 49 38.33 -10.19 -16.07
N ALA A 50 38.51 -11.07 -17.06
CA ALA A 50 39.81 -11.59 -17.44
C ALA A 50 40.71 -10.45 -17.94
N LEU A 51 41.90 -10.33 -17.36
CA LEU A 51 42.91 -9.32 -17.73
C LEU A 51 43.70 -9.70 -18.99
N GLY A 52 43.86 -10.99 -19.25
CA GLY A 52 44.65 -11.47 -20.39
C GLY A 52 45.13 -12.91 -20.24
N THR A 53 45.86 -13.38 -21.26
CA THR A 53 46.39 -14.75 -21.32
C THR A 53 47.89 -14.78 -21.60
N VAL A 54 48.58 -15.76 -21.02
CA VAL A 54 49.99 -16.07 -21.28
C VAL A 54 50.08 -17.48 -21.85
N LYS A 55 50.53 -17.60 -23.10
CA LYS A 55 50.72 -18.89 -23.77
C LYS A 55 51.92 -19.63 -23.21
N ILE A 56 51.81 -20.94 -23.07
CA ILE A 56 52.87 -21.83 -22.60
C ILE A 56 53.09 -22.99 -23.59
N ASP A 57 53.98 -23.92 -23.26
CA ASP A 57 54.35 -25.03 -24.15
C ASP A 57 53.12 -25.93 -24.48
N GLY A 58 53.11 -26.52 -25.69
CA GLY A 58 52.06 -27.46 -26.11
C GLY A 58 50.73 -26.84 -26.55
N GLY A 59 50.64 -25.51 -26.65
CA GLY A 59 49.41 -24.78 -27.03
C GLY A 59 48.50 -24.42 -25.84
N SER A 60 48.83 -24.94 -24.66
CA SER A 60 48.25 -24.57 -23.37
C SER A 60 48.46 -23.09 -23.05
N PHE A 61 47.68 -22.54 -22.11
CA PHE A 61 47.85 -21.16 -21.65
C PHE A 61 47.37 -20.96 -20.21
N PHE A 62 47.90 -19.91 -19.58
CA PHE A 62 47.33 -19.33 -18.38
C PHE A 62 46.40 -18.19 -18.75
N GLU A 63 45.25 -18.11 -18.10
CA GLU A 63 44.33 -16.98 -18.14
C GLU A 63 44.26 -16.34 -16.75
N LEU A 64 44.48 -15.02 -16.68
CA LEU A 64 44.40 -14.25 -15.45
C LEU A 64 43.04 -13.57 -15.36
N LYS A 65 42.28 -13.87 -14.31
CA LYS A 65 40.94 -13.32 -14.07
C LYS A 65 40.70 -13.08 -12.58
N ASN A 66 39.52 -12.56 -12.22
CA ASN A 66 39.10 -12.40 -10.83
C ASN A 66 40.06 -11.53 -9.99
N VAL A 67 40.73 -10.56 -10.63
CA VAL A 67 41.75 -9.76 -9.96
C VAL A 67 41.07 -8.65 -9.16
N MET A 68 41.21 -8.70 -7.84
CA MET A 68 40.51 -7.82 -6.91
C MET A 68 41.45 -7.32 -5.81
N MET A 69 41.12 -6.18 -5.23
CA MET A 69 41.89 -5.55 -4.15
C MET A 69 40.93 -5.12 -3.04
N LEU A 70 41.28 -5.42 -1.79
CA LEU A 70 40.60 -4.93 -0.58
C LEU A 70 41.58 -4.07 0.22
N THR A 71 41.13 -2.93 0.73
CA THR A 71 41.90 -2.10 1.66
C THR A 71 41.61 -2.55 3.09
N GLU A 72 42.64 -2.80 3.89
CA GLU A 72 42.55 -3.21 5.29
C GLU A 72 43.38 -2.26 6.17
N GLN A 73 43.27 -2.34 7.51
CA GLN A 73 43.92 -1.38 8.44
C GLN A 73 45.47 -1.40 8.45
N LYS A 74 46.14 -2.21 7.63
CA LYS A 74 47.59 -2.47 7.66
C LYS A 74 48.18 -2.77 6.28
N GLY A 75 47.59 -2.22 5.22
CA GLY A 75 47.92 -2.55 3.82
C GLY A 75 46.70 -2.86 2.98
N ARG A 76 46.94 -3.46 1.81
CA ARG A 76 45.88 -3.94 0.92
C ARG A 76 46.08 -5.41 0.61
N THR A 77 45.00 -6.16 0.51
CA THR A 77 45.00 -7.57 0.13
C THR A 77 44.52 -7.69 -1.31
N VAL A 78 45.38 -8.20 -2.19
CA VAL A 78 45.07 -8.50 -3.60
C VAL A 78 44.75 -9.97 -3.72
N THR A 79 43.66 -10.31 -4.39
CA THR A 79 43.26 -11.68 -4.75
C THR A 79 43.18 -11.83 -6.27
N PHE A 80 43.47 -13.03 -6.79
CA PHE A 80 43.35 -13.32 -8.22
C PHE A 80 43.20 -14.82 -8.50
N THR A 81 42.63 -15.16 -9.66
CA THR A 81 42.53 -16.54 -10.16
C THR A 81 43.41 -16.69 -11.40
N VAL A 82 44.20 -17.77 -11.45
CA VAL A 82 44.81 -18.28 -12.67
C VAL A 82 44.03 -19.51 -13.12
N SER A 83 43.40 -19.43 -14.30
CA SER A 83 42.89 -20.60 -15.00
C SER A 83 44.01 -21.22 -15.84
N VAL A 84 44.37 -22.46 -15.51
CA VAL A 84 45.38 -23.23 -16.24
C VAL A 84 44.66 -24.07 -17.29
N HIS A 85 44.71 -23.65 -18.55
CA HIS A 85 44.10 -24.34 -19.69
C HIS A 85 45.13 -25.29 -20.31
N ASN A 86 45.02 -26.60 -20.05
CA ASN A 86 45.94 -27.60 -20.59
C ASN A 86 45.45 -28.18 -21.93
N GLU A 87 45.83 -27.54 -23.02
CA GLU A 87 45.51 -27.99 -24.38
C GLU A 87 46.44 -29.09 -24.92
N SER A 88 47.41 -29.56 -24.13
CA SER A 88 48.28 -30.67 -24.55
C SER A 88 47.60 -32.06 -24.41
N SER A 89 48.22 -33.09 -24.98
CA SER A 89 47.81 -34.50 -24.85
C SER A 89 48.41 -35.20 -23.61
N THR A 90 48.99 -34.45 -22.69
CA THR A 90 49.71 -34.94 -21.50
C THR A 90 49.32 -34.13 -20.28
N ASP A 91 49.52 -34.69 -19.09
CA ASP A 91 49.25 -33.96 -17.85
C ASP A 91 50.30 -32.85 -17.65
N LEU A 92 49.85 -31.66 -17.30
CA LEU A 92 50.69 -30.49 -17.02
C LEU A 92 50.94 -30.38 -15.51
N LEU A 93 52.20 -30.24 -15.12
CA LEU A 93 52.59 -30.00 -13.74
C LEU A 93 52.67 -28.50 -13.47
N PHE A 94 51.77 -27.97 -12.63
CA PHE A 94 51.79 -26.54 -12.28
C PHE A 94 52.94 -26.18 -11.34
N ILE A 95 53.49 -27.14 -10.60
CA ILE A 95 54.69 -26.94 -9.76
C ILE A 95 55.94 -26.55 -10.57
N ASP A 96 55.93 -26.79 -11.89
CA ASP A 96 56.97 -26.31 -12.83
C ASP A 96 56.87 -24.79 -13.07
N TYR A 97 55.81 -24.14 -12.59
CA TYR A 97 55.46 -22.74 -12.85
C TYR A 97 55.08 -21.99 -11.56
N TRP A 98 55.18 -20.66 -11.59
CA TRP A 98 54.62 -19.80 -10.56
C TRP A 98 54.31 -18.40 -11.10
N VAL A 99 53.55 -17.64 -10.31
CA VAL A 99 53.27 -16.23 -10.55
C VAL A 99 54.13 -15.38 -9.62
N ARG A 100 54.63 -14.26 -10.11
CA ARG A 100 55.24 -13.19 -9.31
C ARG A 100 54.46 -11.90 -9.56
N LEU A 101 53.91 -11.31 -8.50
CA LEU A 101 53.31 -9.98 -8.58
C LEU A 101 54.42 -8.93 -8.50
N ARG A 102 54.34 -7.89 -9.33
CA ARG A 102 55.24 -6.73 -9.27
C ARG A 102 54.47 -5.43 -9.42
N THR A 103 55.04 -4.34 -8.92
CA THR A 103 54.59 -2.99 -9.30
C THR A 103 55.15 -2.64 -10.69
N LYS A 104 54.50 -1.69 -11.39
CA LYS A 104 55.03 -1.04 -12.60
C LYS A 104 56.34 -0.26 -12.34
N THR A 105 56.70 -0.03 -11.07
CA THR A 105 58.01 0.52 -10.64
C THR A 105 59.10 -0.55 -10.38
N GLY A 106 58.76 -1.85 -10.45
CA GLY A 106 59.71 -2.96 -10.35
C GLY A 106 59.85 -3.64 -8.99
N GLU A 107 59.12 -3.19 -7.96
CA GLU A 107 59.08 -3.84 -6.65
C GLU A 107 58.48 -5.26 -6.78
N GLN A 108 59.04 -6.25 -6.10
CA GLN A 108 58.56 -7.64 -6.13
C GLN A 108 57.69 -7.96 -4.91
N ILE A 109 56.50 -8.51 -5.17
CA ILE A 109 55.50 -8.84 -4.17
C ILE A 109 55.31 -10.36 -4.12
N SER A 110 55.47 -10.95 -2.95
CA SER A 110 55.29 -12.38 -2.70
C SER A 110 53.81 -12.77 -2.72
N VAL A 111 53.42 -13.57 -3.72
CA VAL A 111 52.08 -14.18 -3.81
C VAL A 111 52.02 -15.51 -3.06
N ARG A 112 50.82 -15.95 -2.69
CA ARG A 112 50.56 -17.23 -2.01
C ARG A 112 49.31 -17.89 -2.57
N ILE A 113 49.30 -19.22 -2.68
CA ILE A 113 48.12 -20.00 -3.09
C ILE A 113 47.15 -20.12 -1.89
N LEU A 114 45.84 -19.96 -2.12
CA LEU A 114 44.82 -20.16 -1.08
C LEU A 114 44.82 -21.60 -0.55
N PRO A 115 44.49 -21.86 0.74
CA PRO A 115 44.60 -23.18 1.35
C PRO A 115 43.97 -24.33 0.54
N GLN A 116 42.77 -24.10 0.00
CA GLN A 116 41.99 -25.07 -0.79
C GLN A 116 42.61 -25.48 -2.14
N ASP A 117 43.61 -24.74 -2.63
CA ASP A 117 44.19 -24.93 -3.96
C ASP A 117 45.62 -25.46 -3.94
N LYS A 118 46.24 -25.61 -2.76
CA LYS A 118 47.64 -26.01 -2.59
C LYS A 118 48.01 -27.36 -3.21
N GLU A 119 47.03 -28.24 -3.40
CA GLU A 119 47.23 -29.58 -3.96
C GLU A 119 47.00 -29.64 -5.48
N LYS A 120 46.54 -28.54 -6.13
CA LYS A 120 46.26 -28.45 -7.58
C LYS A 120 47.51 -28.35 -8.46
N ASN A 121 48.52 -29.17 -8.16
CA ASN A 121 49.83 -29.16 -8.83
C ASN A 121 49.87 -29.97 -10.13
N LYS A 122 48.78 -30.65 -10.50
CA LYS A 122 48.66 -31.48 -11.70
C LYS A 122 47.33 -31.19 -12.40
N ILE A 123 47.39 -30.78 -13.68
CA ILE A 123 46.24 -30.50 -14.54
C ILE A 123 46.22 -31.54 -15.65
N SER A 124 45.16 -32.32 -15.73
CA SER A 124 45.03 -33.41 -16.71
C SER A 124 45.09 -32.90 -18.16
N ALA A 125 45.46 -33.78 -19.09
CA ALA A 125 45.33 -33.49 -20.53
C ALA A 125 43.90 -33.05 -20.90
N LYS A 126 43.77 -31.97 -21.69
CA LYS A 126 42.49 -31.39 -22.12
C LYS A 126 41.52 -30.99 -20.99
N THR A 127 42.04 -30.50 -19.87
CA THR A 127 41.21 -29.87 -18.81
C THR A 127 41.67 -28.46 -18.46
N VAL A 128 40.77 -27.70 -17.83
CA VAL A 128 41.04 -26.38 -17.25
C VAL A 128 40.99 -26.51 -15.73
N GLN A 129 41.93 -25.86 -15.04
CA GLN A 129 41.98 -25.86 -13.57
C GLN A 129 42.21 -24.45 -13.03
N ASP A 130 41.25 -23.95 -12.25
CA ASP A 130 41.39 -22.68 -11.52
C ASP A 130 42.21 -22.87 -10.24
N ILE A 131 43.21 -22.01 -10.06
CA ILE A 131 44.10 -21.92 -8.90
C ILE A 131 44.06 -20.47 -8.40
N ASN A 132 43.73 -20.27 -7.13
CA ASN A 132 43.50 -18.95 -6.56
C ASN A 132 44.63 -18.50 -5.64
N PHE A 133 44.95 -17.21 -5.73
CA PHE A 133 46.10 -16.60 -5.08
C PHE A 133 45.70 -15.37 -4.29
N TYR A 134 46.53 -15.05 -3.30
CA TYR A 134 46.47 -13.80 -2.55
C TYR A 134 47.87 -13.20 -2.33
N ALA A 135 47.94 -11.89 -2.15
CA ALA A 135 49.14 -11.15 -1.78
C ALA A 135 48.78 -9.95 -0.90
N SER A 136 49.67 -9.56 0.00
CA SER A 136 49.53 -8.33 0.79
C SER A 136 50.51 -7.28 0.28
N ILE A 137 50.03 -6.06 0.08
CA ILE A 137 50.81 -4.92 -0.45
C ILE A 137 50.68 -3.70 0.46
N ASN A 138 51.53 -2.69 0.23
CA ASN A 138 51.50 -1.42 0.96
C ASN A 138 50.19 -0.63 0.72
N GLU A 139 49.93 0.35 1.58
CA GLU A 139 48.68 1.12 1.61
C GLU A 139 48.49 2.08 0.42
N THR A 140 49.56 2.38 -0.33
CA THR A 140 49.57 3.38 -1.42
C THR A 140 49.56 2.79 -2.83
N THR A 141 49.76 1.48 -2.99
CA THR A 141 49.81 0.84 -4.32
C THR A 141 48.42 0.57 -4.85
N GLU A 142 48.09 1.17 -6.00
CA GLU A 142 46.80 0.98 -6.67
C GLU A 142 46.76 -0.25 -7.59
N LEU A 143 45.55 -0.74 -7.88
CA LEU A 143 45.38 -1.98 -8.66
C LEU A 143 45.95 -1.86 -10.09
N ASN A 144 45.79 -0.70 -10.74
CA ASN A 144 46.38 -0.40 -12.04
C ASN A 144 47.91 -0.23 -12.00
N GLN A 145 48.55 -0.18 -10.82
CA GLN A 145 50.01 -0.12 -10.70
C GLN A 145 50.66 -1.50 -10.68
N LEU A 146 49.89 -2.59 -10.85
CA LEU A 146 50.37 -3.97 -10.73
C LEU A 146 50.55 -4.67 -12.09
N ALA A 147 51.48 -5.63 -12.11
CA ALA A 147 51.70 -6.56 -13.21
C ALA A 147 52.03 -7.96 -12.69
N PHE A 148 51.46 -8.97 -13.35
CA PHE A 148 51.55 -10.38 -12.98
C PHE A 148 52.52 -11.08 -13.93
N GLU A 149 53.72 -11.40 -13.46
CA GLU A 149 54.71 -12.16 -14.21
C GLU A 149 54.47 -13.67 -14.05
N PHE A 150 54.45 -14.40 -15.16
CA PHE A 150 54.34 -15.86 -15.19
C PHE A 150 55.71 -16.46 -15.51
N ILE A 151 56.16 -17.39 -14.68
CA ILE A 151 57.53 -17.92 -14.66
C ILE A 151 57.48 -19.45 -14.69
N LYS A 152 58.48 -20.07 -15.33
CA LYS A 152 58.72 -21.51 -15.35
C LYS A 152 60.12 -21.81 -14.80
N TRP A 153 60.29 -22.97 -14.16
CA TRP A 153 61.62 -23.49 -13.85
C TRP A 153 62.35 -23.84 -15.15
N ASP A 154 63.55 -23.30 -15.32
CA ASP A 154 64.46 -23.59 -16.43
C ASP A 154 65.89 -23.65 -15.90
N PHE A 155 66.37 -24.86 -15.64
CA PHE A 155 67.70 -25.11 -15.08
C PHE A 155 68.87 -24.70 -16.02
N SER A 156 68.58 -24.21 -17.23
CA SER A 156 69.59 -23.58 -18.10
C SER A 156 69.78 -22.07 -17.86
N GLN A 157 68.87 -21.42 -17.13
CA GLN A 157 68.88 -19.98 -16.88
C GLN A 157 69.56 -19.60 -15.55
N PRO A 158 70.11 -18.38 -15.44
CA PRO A 158 70.50 -17.79 -14.15
C PRO A 158 69.33 -17.82 -13.15
N ASN A 159 69.61 -18.17 -11.90
CA ASN A 159 68.60 -18.40 -10.84
C ASN A 159 67.55 -19.50 -11.15
N PHE A 160 67.72 -20.23 -12.25
CA PHE A 160 66.81 -21.26 -12.77
C PHE A 160 65.40 -20.74 -13.16
N GLU A 161 65.24 -19.42 -13.38
CA GLU A 161 63.95 -18.80 -13.73
C GLU A 161 63.86 -18.46 -15.22
N ARG A 162 62.78 -18.88 -15.90
CA ARG A 162 62.40 -18.36 -17.23
C ARG A 162 61.05 -17.66 -17.19
N LYS A 163 61.05 -16.34 -17.43
CA LYS A 163 59.80 -15.59 -17.69
C LYS A 163 59.12 -16.17 -18.94
N VAL A 164 57.85 -16.53 -18.82
CA VAL A 164 57.02 -17.05 -19.92
C VAL A 164 56.11 -15.95 -20.49
N GLY A 165 55.71 -14.99 -19.66
CA GLY A 165 54.98 -13.79 -20.07
C GLY A 165 54.65 -12.90 -18.87
N ASP A 166 53.88 -11.84 -19.12
CA ASP A 166 53.25 -11.05 -18.05
C ASP A 166 51.91 -10.48 -18.51
N VAL A 167 51.08 -10.11 -17.54
CA VAL A 167 49.83 -9.38 -17.73
C VAL A 167 49.85 -8.17 -16.80
N SER A 168 49.90 -6.97 -17.37
CA SER A 168 49.77 -5.71 -16.62
C SER A 168 48.30 -5.35 -16.45
N VAL A 169 47.93 -4.76 -15.31
CA VAL A 169 46.57 -4.24 -15.10
C VAL A 169 46.39 -2.94 -15.92
N PRO A 170 45.34 -2.84 -16.77
CA PRO A 170 44.96 -1.61 -17.46
C PRO A 170 44.48 -0.50 -16.52
N ASP A 171 44.55 0.75 -16.96
CA ASP A 171 44.10 1.91 -16.17
C ASP A 171 42.57 2.09 -16.15
N ASP A 172 41.86 1.42 -17.05
CA ASP A 172 40.39 1.33 -17.13
C ASP A 172 39.81 0.06 -16.47
N TYR A 173 40.66 -0.79 -15.86
CA TYR A 173 40.20 -2.03 -15.21
C TYR A 173 39.40 -1.74 -13.93
N SER A 174 38.12 -2.10 -13.96
CA SER A 174 37.20 -1.92 -12.84
C SER A 174 36.64 -3.25 -12.33
N THR A 175 36.63 -3.42 -11.01
CA THR A 175 35.95 -4.51 -10.30
C THR A 175 34.55 -4.10 -9.80
N LEU A 176 34.15 -2.85 -10.06
CA LEU A 176 32.88 -2.27 -9.59
C LEU A 176 31.74 -2.61 -10.56
N THR A 177 30.76 -3.35 -10.07
CA THR A 177 29.48 -3.57 -10.78
C THR A 177 28.70 -2.26 -10.80
N PRO A 178 28.30 -1.71 -11.96
CA PRO A 178 27.57 -0.45 -12.03
C PRO A 178 26.14 -0.57 -11.49
N VAL A 179 25.50 0.58 -11.24
CA VAL A 179 24.10 0.67 -10.75
C VAL A 179 23.15 -0.12 -11.66
N GLY A 180 22.32 -0.98 -11.07
CA GLY A 180 21.41 -1.87 -11.81
C GLY A 180 22.08 -3.08 -12.48
N GLY A 181 23.40 -3.18 -12.45
CA GLY A 181 24.16 -4.33 -12.92
C GLY A 181 24.07 -5.55 -11.99
N SER A 182 24.53 -6.69 -12.49
CA SER A 182 24.58 -7.96 -11.74
C SER A 182 25.93 -8.66 -11.88
N HIS A 183 26.40 -9.25 -10.80
CA HIS A 183 27.70 -9.94 -10.69
C HIS A 183 27.46 -11.42 -10.33
N ALA A 184 28.08 -12.36 -11.03
CA ALA A 184 27.97 -13.78 -10.69
C ALA A 184 28.97 -14.15 -9.59
N ILE A 185 28.52 -14.78 -8.51
CA ILE A 185 29.35 -15.19 -7.37
C ILE A 185 29.26 -16.72 -7.24
N SER A 186 30.41 -17.41 -7.22
CA SER A 186 30.44 -18.88 -7.19
C SER A 186 30.32 -19.42 -5.76
N MET A 187 29.09 -19.54 -5.27
CA MET A 187 28.77 -19.97 -3.91
C MET A 187 28.83 -21.49 -3.81
N SER A 188 29.87 -22.02 -3.15
CA SER A 188 30.13 -23.48 -3.04
C SER A 188 30.19 -24.20 -4.40
N GLY A 189 30.71 -23.54 -5.43
CA GLY A 189 30.78 -24.08 -6.80
C GLY A 189 29.45 -24.05 -7.57
N THR A 190 28.49 -23.24 -7.12
CA THR A 190 27.25 -22.93 -7.83
C THR A 190 27.17 -21.43 -8.08
N ASP A 191 27.01 -21.01 -9.32
CA ASP A 191 26.99 -19.59 -9.65
C ASP A 191 25.65 -18.93 -9.29
N VAL A 192 25.72 -17.87 -8.49
CA VAL A 192 24.60 -17.07 -8.02
C VAL A 192 24.79 -15.64 -8.53
N LYS A 193 23.87 -15.20 -9.39
CA LYS A 193 23.82 -13.86 -9.95
C LYS A 193 23.26 -12.89 -8.91
N THR A 194 24.15 -12.10 -8.33
CA THR A 194 23.85 -11.13 -7.27
C THR A 194 23.71 -9.71 -7.84
N SER A 195 22.78 -8.92 -7.31
CA SER A 195 22.53 -7.53 -7.73
C SER A 195 21.92 -6.71 -6.59
N ILE A 196 22.08 -5.38 -6.63
CA ILE A 196 21.31 -4.46 -5.77
C ILE A 196 19.94 -4.27 -6.43
N LYS A 197 18.86 -4.65 -5.73
CA LYS A 197 17.47 -4.49 -6.18
C LYS A 197 16.95 -3.08 -5.91
N LYS A 198 17.25 -2.54 -4.71
CA LYS A 198 17.00 -1.14 -4.32
C LYS A 198 17.91 -0.75 -3.16
N VAL A 199 18.08 0.55 -2.96
CA VAL A 199 18.60 1.14 -1.72
C VAL A 199 17.52 2.05 -1.16
N LEU A 200 17.33 1.99 0.15
CA LEU A 200 16.54 2.93 0.93
C LEU A 200 17.50 3.71 1.83
N MET A 201 17.25 5.00 2.00
CA MET A 201 17.99 5.86 2.91
C MET A 201 17.01 6.48 3.90
N THR A 202 17.37 6.48 5.17
CA THR A 202 16.81 7.40 6.17
C THR A 202 17.97 8.12 6.86
N LYS A 203 17.67 9.19 7.59
CA LYS A 203 18.65 9.97 8.36
C LYS A 203 18.07 10.28 9.75
N ASN A 204 18.95 10.72 10.63
CA ASN A 204 18.62 11.56 11.80
C ASN A 204 19.76 12.56 11.98
N GLU A 205 19.74 13.37 13.05
CA GLU A 205 20.79 14.37 13.37
C GLU A 205 22.25 13.85 13.29
N LYS A 206 22.47 12.53 13.45
CA LYS A 206 23.78 11.95 13.73
C LYS A 206 24.25 10.97 12.65
N ASN A 207 23.34 10.20 12.04
CA ASN A 207 23.69 9.17 11.05
C ASN A 207 22.67 9.07 9.91
N TYR A 208 23.18 8.76 8.71
CA TYR A 208 22.43 8.07 7.67
C TYR A 208 22.27 6.60 8.05
N SER A 209 21.10 6.02 7.79
CA SER A 209 20.77 4.60 8.04
C SER A 209 20.44 3.88 6.73
N PRO A 210 21.45 3.54 5.90
CA PRO A 210 21.24 2.85 4.62
C PRO A 210 20.68 1.45 4.82
N THR A 211 19.61 1.14 4.06
CA THR A 211 19.10 -0.23 3.89
C THR A 211 19.20 -0.65 2.43
N VAL A 212 20.11 -1.58 2.13
CA VAL A 212 20.33 -2.13 0.78
C VAL A 212 19.59 -3.46 0.66
N VAL A 213 18.77 -3.63 -0.37
CA VAL A 213 18.12 -4.91 -0.67
C VAL A 213 18.90 -5.62 -1.77
N LEU A 214 19.55 -6.73 -1.41
CA LEU A 214 20.20 -7.63 -2.36
C LEU A 214 19.19 -8.60 -2.98
N ARG A 215 19.41 -8.88 -4.27
CA ARG A 215 18.75 -9.92 -5.06
C ARG A 215 19.78 -10.95 -5.48
N MET A 216 19.52 -12.23 -5.19
CA MET A 216 20.39 -13.36 -5.52
C MET A 216 19.63 -14.42 -6.33
N GLU A 217 19.99 -14.57 -7.61
CA GLU A 217 19.37 -15.48 -8.57
C GLU A 217 20.32 -16.67 -8.80
N ASN A 218 19.94 -17.88 -8.38
CA ASN A 218 20.77 -19.07 -8.61
C ASN A 218 20.65 -19.50 -10.08
N ILE A 219 21.71 -19.25 -10.86
CA ILE A 219 21.80 -19.57 -12.29
C ILE A 219 22.45 -20.94 -12.55
N GLY A 220 22.90 -21.63 -11.49
CA GLY A 220 23.44 -22.98 -11.55
C GLY A 220 22.36 -24.08 -11.52
N ASN A 221 22.81 -25.33 -11.65
CA ASN A 221 21.96 -26.53 -11.69
C ASN A 221 21.89 -27.30 -10.36
N ARG A 222 22.41 -26.72 -9.27
CA ARG A 222 22.43 -27.28 -7.91
C ARG A 222 22.00 -26.22 -6.89
N THR A 223 21.57 -26.63 -5.71
CA THR A 223 21.26 -25.67 -4.62
C THR A 223 22.54 -24.99 -4.15
N ALA A 224 22.57 -23.66 -4.21
CA ALA A 224 23.64 -22.86 -3.66
C ALA A 224 23.46 -22.73 -2.13
N VAL A 225 24.56 -22.81 -1.39
CA VAL A 225 24.61 -22.51 0.05
C VAL A 225 25.39 -21.21 0.21
N VAL A 226 24.78 -20.19 0.80
CA VAL A 226 25.39 -18.86 0.97
C VAL A 226 26.38 -18.92 2.16
N PRO A 227 27.69 -18.67 1.96
CA PRO A 227 28.67 -18.61 3.04
C PRO A 227 28.38 -17.49 4.05
N GLY A 228 29.11 -17.50 5.17
CA GLY A 228 29.11 -16.43 6.16
C GLY A 228 29.79 -15.14 5.67
N TYR A 229 29.21 -14.49 4.65
CA TYR A 229 29.71 -13.22 4.13
C TYR A 229 29.49 -12.09 5.14
N GLN A 230 30.49 -11.21 5.22
CA GLN A 230 30.36 -9.89 5.82
C GLN A 230 30.01 -8.88 4.71
N TYR A 231 29.13 -7.94 5.04
CA TYR A 231 28.69 -6.90 4.13
C TYR A 231 29.18 -5.56 4.68
N LEU A 232 29.84 -4.76 3.85
CA LEU A 232 30.42 -3.48 4.21
C LEU A 232 29.95 -2.40 3.22
N LEU A 233 29.64 -1.22 3.72
CA LEU A 233 29.42 -0.03 2.93
C LEU A 233 30.72 0.75 2.86
N ARG A 234 31.22 0.98 1.64
CA ARG A 234 32.42 1.77 1.36
C ARG A 234 32.05 3.15 0.86
N THR A 235 32.61 4.19 1.46
CA THR A 235 32.47 5.58 0.98
C THR A 235 33.55 5.93 -0.04
N LYS A 236 33.39 7.06 -0.73
CA LYS A 236 34.34 7.56 -1.75
C LYS A 236 35.75 7.77 -1.19
N GLU A 237 35.86 8.12 0.09
CA GLU A 237 37.10 8.33 0.85
C GLU A 237 37.74 6.99 1.28
N GLY A 238 37.03 5.86 1.11
CA GLY A 238 37.50 4.52 1.45
C GLY A 238 37.12 4.03 2.84
N PHE A 239 36.36 4.80 3.63
CA PHE A 239 35.86 4.32 4.92
C PHE A 239 34.89 3.14 4.74
N MET A 240 35.01 2.15 5.63
CA MET A 240 34.22 0.91 5.61
C MET A 240 33.31 0.84 6.84
N TYR A 241 32.00 0.81 6.62
CA TYR A 241 30.97 0.69 7.67
C TYR A 241 30.30 -0.68 7.59
N PRO A 242 30.14 -1.42 8.69
CA PRO A 242 29.51 -2.73 8.66
C PRO A 242 28.01 -2.64 8.34
N MET A 243 27.49 -3.66 7.65
CA MET A 243 26.06 -3.84 7.40
C MET A 243 25.58 -5.20 7.92
N ASP A 244 24.54 -5.17 8.75
CA ASP A 244 23.85 -6.34 9.26
C ASP A 244 22.82 -6.84 8.26
N ALA A 245 22.77 -8.16 8.04
CA ALA A 245 21.74 -8.78 7.20
C ALA A 245 20.73 -9.52 8.07
N LYS A 246 19.44 -9.37 7.77
CA LYS A 246 18.38 -10.11 8.45
C LYS A 246 18.44 -11.61 8.07
N LYS A 247 17.97 -12.51 8.95
CA LYS A 247 17.88 -13.98 8.73
C LYS A 247 19.21 -14.70 8.40
N LYS A 248 20.27 -14.46 9.20
CA LYS A 248 21.69 -14.71 8.83
C LYS A 248 22.28 -16.12 9.10
N LYS A 249 21.51 -17.23 9.04
CA LYS A 249 22.06 -18.60 9.12
C LYS A 249 21.44 -19.56 8.09
N ASP A 250 22.30 -20.40 7.52
CA ASP A 250 21.96 -21.55 6.67
C ASP A 250 21.06 -21.23 5.47
N LEU A 251 21.22 -20.04 4.90
CA LEU A 251 20.51 -19.60 3.69
C LEU A 251 20.93 -20.46 2.49
N THR A 252 19.93 -21.06 1.83
CA THR A 252 20.11 -21.88 0.64
C THR A 252 19.17 -21.41 -0.48
N ILE A 253 19.68 -21.37 -1.71
CA ILE A 253 18.94 -20.90 -2.89
C ILE A 253 18.89 -22.04 -3.89
N ASN A 254 17.69 -22.54 -4.20
CA ASN A 254 17.50 -23.67 -5.13
C ASN A 254 17.74 -23.25 -6.60
N PRO A 255 18.03 -24.20 -7.52
CA PRO A 255 18.25 -23.90 -8.93
C PRO A 255 17.13 -23.06 -9.53
N GLN A 256 17.48 -22.03 -10.30
CA GLN A 256 16.54 -21.10 -10.96
C GLN A 256 15.62 -20.31 -10.00
N VAL A 257 15.87 -20.34 -8.69
CA VAL A 257 15.15 -19.50 -7.71
C VAL A 257 15.84 -18.14 -7.55
N VAL A 258 15.02 -17.11 -7.38
CA VAL A 258 15.41 -15.74 -7.05
C VAL A 258 15.10 -15.49 -5.58
N GLU A 259 16.12 -15.23 -4.78
CA GLU A 259 16.00 -14.77 -3.41
C GLU A 259 16.08 -13.24 -3.38
N ASP A 260 15.01 -12.59 -2.90
CA ASP A 260 14.76 -11.15 -3.04
C ASP A 260 14.60 -10.42 -1.68
N GLU A 261 14.77 -11.13 -0.56
CA GLU A 261 14.54 -10.64 0.82
C GLU A 261 15.84 -10.31 1.60
N ILE A 262 17.01 -10.28 0.96
CA ILE A 262 18.30 -10.07 1.66
C ILE A 262 18.49 -8.58 1.95
N GLU A 263 17.82 -8.10 3.00
CA GLU A 263 17.95 -6.76 3.52
C GLU A 263 19.23 -6.61 4.37
N LEU A 264 20.08 -5.66 3.95
CA LEU A 264 21.29 -5.23 4.65
C LEU A 264 21.04 -3.85 5.25
N SER A 265 21.18 -3.67 6.57
CA SER A 265 21.06 -2.38 7.27
C SER A 265 22.40 -1.95 7.86
N GLY A 266 22.81 -0.70 7.62
CA GLY A 266 24.03 -0.10 8.19
C GLY A 266 23.75 1.27 8.83
N SER A 267 24.79 1.86 9.41
CA SER A 267 24.77 3.22 9.97
C SER A 267 26.07 3.94 9.61
N VAL A 268 25.95 5.16 9.08
CA VAL A 268 27.07 5.99 8.60
C VAL A 268 26.91 7.40 9.15
N PRO A 269 27.91 8.00 9.83
CA PRO A 269 27.79 9.33 10.40
C PRO A 269 27.44 10.41 9.37
N ILE A 270 26.56 11.35 9.74
CA ILE A 270 26.04 12.41 8.85
C ILE A 270 27.14 13.33 8.29
N ALA A 271 28.31 13.36 8.93
CA ALA A 271 29.49 14.13 8.52
C ALA A 271 30.26 13.51 7.33
N VAL A 272 29.85 12.36 6.82
CA VAL A 272 30.48 11.67 5.68
C VAL A 272 29.57 11.79 4.45
N SER A 273 30.13 12.19 3.31
CA SER A 273 29.35 12.39 2.08
C SER A 273 28.67 11.09 1.62
N THR A 274 27.44 11.20 1.13
CA THR A 274 26.67 10.12 0.48
C THR A 274 27.13 9.82 -0.94
N ASP A 275 28.03 10.64 -1.51
CA ASP A 275 28.54 10.47 -2.87
C ASP A 275 29.28 9.14 -3.08
N GLY A 276 28.95 8.45 -4.18
CA GLY A 276 29.77 7.35 -4.70
C GLY A 276 29.85 6.12 -3.80
N TRP A 277 28.90 5.93 -2.88
CA TRP A 277 28.84 4.76 -2.01
C TRP A 277 28.82 3.43 -2.77
N GLN A 278 29.45 2.42 -2.19
CA GLN A 278 29.56 1.08 -2.75
C GLN A 278 29.22 0.04 -1.68
N LEU A 279 28.47 -1.00 -2.06
CA LEU A 279 28.37 -2.21 -1.26
C LEU A 279 29.55 -3.12 -1.60
N VAL A 280 30.25 -3.58 -0.57
CA VAL A 280 31.35 -4.54 -0.63
C VAL A 280 30.93 -5.82 0.08
N ILE A 281 31.07 -6.95 -0.62
CA ILE A 281 30.88 -8.28 -0.03
C ILE A 281 32.26 -8.89 0.20
N VAL A 282 32.54 -9.34 1.43
CA VAL A 282 33.80 -10.01 1.78
C VAL A 282 33.56 -11.34 2.49
N GLN A 283 34.50 -12.28 2.35
CA GLN A 283 34.52 -13.54 3.11
C GLN A 283 35.75 -13.57 4.02
N GLU A 284 35.54 -13.86 5.30
CA GLU A 284 36.64 -14.04 6.25
C GLU A 284 37.31 -15.41 6.03
N ALA A 285 38.61 -15.41 5.76
CA ALA A 285 39.41 -16.61 5.57
C ALA A 285 40.23 -16.91 6.84
N ALA A 286 39.55 -17.45 7.86
CA ALA A 286 40.08 -17.63 9.22
C ALA A 286 41.46 -18.34 9.28
N ASP A 287 41.68 -19.35 8.44
CA ASP A 287 42.95 -20.12 8.37
C ASP A 287 44.17 -19.25 8.01
N ILE A 288 43.96 -18.18 7.24
CA ILE A 288 45.01 -17.24 6.79
C ILE A 288 44.87 -15.86 7.43
N LYS A 289 43.80 -15.62 8.21
CA LYS A 289 43.49 -14.37 8.94
C LYS A 289 43.45 -13.12 8.04
N LEU A 290 42.78 -13.25 6.90
CA LEU A 290 42.56 -12.17 5.92
C LEU A 290 41.09 -12.14 5.48
N ASN A 291 40.63 -10.97 5.06
CA ASN A 291 39.34 -10.82 4.39
C ASN A 291 39.55 -10.88 2.86
N LEU A 292 38.73 -11.68 2.18
CA LEU A 292 38.79 -11.83 0.73
C LEU A 292 37.65 -11.03 0.08
N PRO A 293 37.92 -10.10 -0.86
CA PRO A 293 36.88 -9.38 -1.58
C PRO A 293 36.16 -10.30 -2.56
N ILE A 294 34.82 -10.32 -2.50
CA ILE A 294 33.96 -11.17 -3.32
C ILE A 294 33.21 -10.37 -4.39
N ALA A 295 32.71 -9.18 -4.04
CA ALA A 295 32.02 -8.31 -4.99
C ALA A 295 32.06 -6.85 -4.56
N TYR A 296 32.08 -5.95 -5.55
CA TYR A 296 31.83 -4.52 -5.39
C TYR A 296 30.62 -4.14 -6.23
N PHE A 297 29.63 -3.47 -5.63
CA PHE A 297 28.46 -2.92 -6.32
C PHE A 297 28.37 -1.42 -6.07
N GLN A 298 28.26 -0.64 -7.13
CA GLN A 298 27.94 0.78 -7.04
C GLN A 298 26.51 0.91 -6.53
N MET A 299 26.32 1.61 -5.41
CA MET A 299 24.99 1.98 -4.97
C MET A 299 24.45 3.06 -5.91
N PRO A 300 23.14 3.09 -6.21
CA PRO A 300 22.54 4.28 -6.82
C PRO A 300 22.90 5.51 -5.99
N ALA A 301 23.06 6.66 -6.65
CA ALA A 301 23.11 7.93 -5.93
C ALA A 301 21.87 8.05 -5.04
N VAL A 302 22.02 8.66 -3.87
CA VAL A 302 20.87 8.95 -3.00
C VAL A 302 20.04 10.01 -3.71
N SER A 303 19.02 9.58 -4.45
CA SER A 303 17.91 10.45 -4.83
C SER A 303 17.32 11.04 -3.56
N ASP A 304 17.17 12.35 -3.47
CA ASP A 304 16.66 13.02 -2.27
C ASP A 304 15.36 12.36 -1.80
N THR A 305 15.43 11.67 -0.64
CA THR A 305 14.37 10.79 -0.14
C THR A 305 13.27 11.57 0.57
N ASP A 306 12.86 12.69 -0.03
CA ASP A 306 11.76 13.54 0.44
C ASP A 306 10.37 13.02 0.01
N ALA A 307 10.30 11.78 -0.46
CA ALA A 307 9.09 11.03 -0.77
C ALA A 307 9.07 9.66 -0.06
N VAL A 308 8.65 9.66 1.20
CA VAL A 308 8.29 8.47 1.98
C VAL A 308 6.96 7.92 1.43
N ALA A 309 7.07 6.91 0.57
CA ALA A 309 5.90 6.30 -0.07
C ALA A 309 4.94 5.67 0.96
N THR A 310 3.65 5.98 0.82
CA THR A 310 2.57 5.42 1.64
C THR A 310 2.50 3.90 1.52
N GLY A 311 2.16 3.22 2.61
CA GLY A 311 2.06 1.75 2.67
C GLY A 311 3.39 1.02 2.89
N ILE A 312 4.52 1.72 3.02
CA ILE A 312 5.81 1.12 3.44
C ILE A 312 5.88 1.01 4.97
N GLU A 313 6.46 -0.10 5.45
CA GLU A 313 6.78 -0.31 6.86
C GLU A 313 8.11 0.35 7.24
N TYR A 314 8.07 1.15 8.30
CA TYR A 314 9.20 1.76 8.98
C TYR A 314 9.32 1.18 10.39
N HIS A 315 10.50 1.22 11.00
CA HIS A 315 10.72 0.72 12.36
C HIS A 315 11.43 1.78 13.21
N PHE A 316 10.99 1.94 14.46
CA PHE A 316 11.71 2.71 15.48
C PHE A 316 11.77 1.93 16.79
N THR A 317 12.76 2.23 17.64
CA THR A 317 12.97 1.56 18.93
C THR A 317 13.10 2.60 20.03
N ASN A 318 12.29 2.48 21.08
CA ASN A 318 12.36 3.33 22.27
C ASN A 318 12.73 2.50 23.52
N LYS A 319 12.64 3.13 24.70
CA LYS A 319 12.93 2.52 26.02
C LYS A 319 11.97 1.39 26.44
N LYS A 320 10.92 1.10 25.66
CA LYS A 320 9.91 0.05 25.90
C LYS A 320 9.98 -1.10 24.88
N GLY A 321 10.40 -0.83 23.65
CA GLY A 321 10.55 -1.85 22.61
C GLY A 321 10.66 -1.29 21.19
N THR A 322 10.60 -2.18 20.19
CA THR A 322 10.62 -1.84 18.77
C THR A 322 9.22 -1.88 18.17
N TYR A 323 8.82 -0.79 17.54
CA TYR A 323 7.53 -0.64 16.87
C TYR A 323 7.70 -0.71 15.36
N THR A 324 6.65 -1.12 14.65
CA THR A 324 6.55 -1.00 13.19
C THR A 324 5.47 0.02 12.85
N THR A 325 5.72 0.88 11.87
CA THR A 325 4.90 2.06 11.60
C THR A 325 4.65 2.17 10.10
N VAL A 326 3.41 2.44 9.69
CA VAL A 326 3.04 2.61 8.27
C VAL A 326 2.30 3.93 8.10
N LEU A 327 2.77 4.77 7.18
CA LEU A 327 2.00 5.92 6.69
C LEU A 327 0.94 5.41 5.71
N ASN A 328 -0.33 5.38 6.13
CA ASN A 328 -1.45 4.89 5.32
C ASN A 328 -1.91 5.93 4.30
N SER A 329 -1.96 7.20 4.69
CA SER A 329 -2.30 8.33 3.82
C SER A 329 -1.70 9.63 4.35
N PHE A 330 -1.52 10.59 3.44
CA PHE A 330 -1.13 11.97 3.73
C PHE A 330 -1.99 12.86 2.82
N GLN A 331 -2.74 13.82 3.37
CA GLN A 331 -3.76 14.57 2.66
C GLN A 331 -3.74 16.07 3.03
N ARG A 332 -4.19 16.92 2.10
CA ARG A 332 -4.53 18.33 2.34
C ARG A 332 -6.04 18.51 2.17
N LEU A 333 -6.73 18.97 3.21
CA LEU A 333 -8.20 19.03 3.31
C LEU A 333 -8.70 20.46 3.54
N PRO A 334 -9.72 20.96 2.82
CA PRO A 334 -10.21 22.33 2.97
C PRO A 334 -10.99 22.54 4.28
N TRP A 335 -10.67 23.61 5.02
CA TRP A 335 -11.38 24.04 6.22
C TRP A 335 -11.51 25.57 6.29
N GLU A 336 -12.67 26.12 5.90
CA GLU A 336 -12.97 27.55 6.03
C GLU A 336 -11.93 28.45 5.31
N ASP A 337 -11.09 29.19 6.05
CA ASP A 337 -9.97 30.01 5.53
C ASP A 337 -8.59 29.32 5.68
N GLN A 338 -8.60 28.02 5.93
CA GLN A 338 -7.44 27.18 6.22
C GLN A 338 -7.48 25.88 5.40
N ASP A 339 -6.33 25.23 5.32
CA ASP A 339 -6.22 23.82 4.98
C ASP A 339 -5.76 23.03 6.21
N ILE A 340 -6.24 21.79 6.30
CA ILE A 340 -5.82 20.80 7.27
C ILE A 340 -4.83 19.85 6.58
N LEU A 341 -3.63 19.74 7.11
CA LEU A 341 -2.70 18.65 6.79
C LEU A 341 -3.06 17.47 7.67
N THR A 342 -3.42 16.33 7.07
CA THR A 342 -3.68 15.09 7.80
C THR A 342 -2.73 13.98 7.38
N ALA A 343 -2.22 13.22 8.35
CA ALA A 343 -1.44 12.01 8.09
C ALA A 343 -2.00 10.87 8.92
N ASN A 344 -2.37 9.77 8.28
CA ASN A 344 -2.90 8.57 8.92
C ASN A 344 -1.78 7.54 9.08
N ILE A 345 -1.55 7.08 10.31
CA ILE A 345 -0.45 6.19 10.66
C ILE A 345 -0.97 4.96 11.42
N SER A 346 -0.61 3.77 10.95
CA SER A 346 -0.75 2.51 11.71
C SER A 346 0.51 2.29 12.55
N LEU A 347 0.36 2.14 13.87
CA LEU A 347 1.43 1.66 14.75
C LEU A 347 1.18 0.19 15.11
N MET A 348 2.16 -0.67 14.87
CA MET A 348 2.06 -2.13 14.98
C MET A 348 3.11 -2.69 15.93
N ASN A 349 2.74 -3.74 16.68
CA ASN A 349 3.67 -4.54 17.45
C ASN A 349 3.89 -5.91 16.79
N LYS A 350 5.05 -6.09 16.16
CA LYS A 350 5.48 -7.38 15.58
C LYS A 350 6.35 -8.23 16.53
N GLY A 351 6.61 -7.74 17.75
CA GLY A 351 7.35 -8.44 18.79
C GLY A 351 6.56 -9.59 19.45
N PRO A 352 7.21 -10.43 20.27
CA PRO A 352 6.55 -11.52 20.98
C PRO A 352 5.76 -11.07 22.22
N GLU A 353 6.17 -9.97 22.86
CA GLU A 353 5.56 -9.40 24.06
C GLU A 353 4.62 -8.24 23.73
N ALA A 354 3.73 -7.88 24.66
CA ALA A 354 2.87 -6.70 24.50
C ALA A 354 3.63 -5.39 24.79
N LEU A 355 3.38 -4.35 24.00
CA LEU A 355 3.99 -3.03 24.14
C LEU A 355 2.94 -1.98 24.58
N PRO A 356 3.32 -0.95 25.36
CA PRO A 356 2.47 0.23 25.55
C PRO A 356 2.37 1.03 24.24
N ILE A 357 1.37 1.91 24.14
CA ILE A 357 1.35 2.96 23.12
C ILE A 357 2.25 4.12 23.60
N PRO A 358 3.25 4.57 22.81
CA PRO A 358 4.07 5.73 23.13
C PRO A 358 3.25 7.02 23.27
N GLU A 359 3.74 8.01 24.00
CA GLU A 359 3.14 9.35 24.03
C GLU A 359 3.53 10.15 22.77
N LEU A 360 2.98 9.74 21.63
CA LEU A 360 3.26 10.33 20.34
C LEU A 360 2.79 11.79 20.26
N THR A 361 3.65 12.63 19.71
CA THR A 361 3.40 14.02 19.30
C THR A 361 4.12 14.26 17.97
N GLY A 362 4.02 15.46 17.40
CA GLY A 362 4.79 15.79 16.20
C GLY A 362 4.39 17.11 15.56
N TYR A 363 4.95 17.36 14.38
CA TYR A 363 4.70 18.57 13.61
C TYR A 363 4.95 18.36 12.12
N TYR A 364 4.35 19.21 11.30
CA TYR A 364 4.64 19.30 9.88
C TYR A 364 5.69 20.40 9.64
N MET A 365 6.77 20.06 8.95
CA MET A 365 7.73 21.03 8.41
C MET A 365 7.43 21.25 6.93
N LEU A 366 7.18 22.49 6.53
CA LEU A 366 6.93 22.89 5.13
C LEU A 366 8.21 23.48 4.53
N ASP A 367 8.62 22.96 3.36
CA ASP A 367 9.84 23.35 2.64
C ASP A 367 11.11 23.45 3.53
N ASP A 368 11.22 22.55 4.51
CA ASP A 368 12.26 22.52 5.57
C ASP A 368 12.42 23.82 6.38
N ALA A 369 11.44 24.74 6.32
CA ALA A 369 11.56 26.11 6.84
C ALA A 369 10.42 26.55 7.78
N VAL A 370 9.21 26.02 7.65
CA VAL A 370 8.03 26.47 8.44
C VAL A 370 7.40 25.32 9.22
N LYS A 371 7.44 25.41 10.55
CA LYS A 371 6.79 24.47 11.48
C LYS A 371 5.30 24.75 11.63
N VAL A 372 4.48 23.71 11.48
CA VAL A 372 3.05 23.68 11.80
C VAL A 372 2.83 22.54 12.81
N GLU A 373 2.47 22.87 14.06
CA GLU A 373 2.23 21.89 15.12
C GLU A 373 1.14 20.88 14.73
N ALA A 374 1.34 19.59 15.02
CA ALA A 374 0.41 18.53 14.64
C ALA A 374 -0.27 17.88 15.86
N LYS A 375 -1.58 18.09 16.00
CA LYS A 375 -2.40 17.44 17.05
C LYS A 375 -2.56 15.95 16.75
N LEU A 376 -2.35 15.10 17.75
CA LEU A 376 -2.67 13.67 17.67
C LEU A 376 -4.17 13.42 17.93
N ILE A 377 -4.86 12.83 16.96
CA ILE A 377 -6.19 12.23 17.13
C ILE A 377 -6.05 10.72 17.32
N ARG A 378 -6.55 10.22 18.45
CA ARG A 378 -6.57 8.78 18.77
C ARG A 378 -7.79 8.11 18.14
N THR A 379 -7.61 7.55 16.94
CA THR A 379 -8.74 6.99 16.16
C THR A 379 -9.26 5.64 16.65
N ASP A 380 -8.41 4.83 17.29
CA ASP A 380 -8.79 3.54 17.90
C ASP A 380 -8.86 3.62 19.43
N LYS A 381 -9.82 2.89 20.03
CA LYS A 381 -9.98 2.79 21.50
C LYS A 381 -9.10 1.68 22.11
N THR A 382 -7.79 1.77 21.90
CA THR A 382 -6.80 0.81 22.44
C THR A 382 -5.99 1.43 23.59
N ILE A 383 -5.53 0.57 24.52
CA ILE A 383 -4.73 0.97 25.70
C ILE A 383 -3.30 0.42 25.66
N GLY A 384 -2.90 -0.16 24.54
CA GLY A 384 -1.65 -0.89 24.34
C GLY A 384 -1.71 -1.72 23.05
N LEU A 385 -0.55 -2.25 22.64
CA LEU A 385 -0.40 -3.10 21.46
C LEU A 385 0.01 -4.52 21.89
N PRO A 386 -0.94 -5.47 22.00
CA PRO A 386 -0.63 -6.89 22.12
C PRO A 386 0.23 -7.42 20.96
N LYS A 387 0.80 -8.62 21.13
CA LYS A 387 1.52 -9.35 20.08
C LYS A 387 0.71 -9.40 18.78
N GLY A 388 1.27 -8.87 17.69
CA GLY A 388 0.64 -8.84 16.36
C GLY A 388 -0.50 -7.83 16.19
N ALA A 389 -0.77 -6.98 17.19
CA ALA A 389 -1.80 -5.95 17.11
C ALA A 389 -1.31 -4.68 16.40
N SER A 390 -2.27 -3.88 15.93
CA SER A 390 -2.07 -2.54 15.38
C SER A 390 -3.08 -1.57 16.01
N ALA A 391 -2.74 -0.29 16.04
CA ALA A 391 -3.64 0.81 16.35
C ALA A 391 -3.41 1.97 15.38
N ASN A 392 -4.49 2.59 14.93
CA ASN A 392 -4.47 3.71 14.01
C ASN A 392 -4.48 5.05 14.75
N PHE A 393 -3.73 5.99 14.21
CA PHE A 393 -3.58 7.36 14.69
C PHE A 393 -3.69 8.33 13.51
N GLN A 394 -4.14 9.56 13.76
CA GLN A 394 -4.04 10.64 12.79
C GLN A 394 -3.42 11.88 13.40
N PHE A 395 -2.56 12.53 12.63
CA PHE A 395 -1.99 13.83 12.95
C PHE A 395 -2.72 14.92 12.17
N ILE A 396 -2.93 16.09 12.79
CA ILE A 396 -3.67 17.24 12.24
C ILE A 396 -2.85 18.51 12.43
N GLY A 397 -2.40 19.10 11.34
CA GLY A 397 -1.85 20.46 11.29
C GLY A 397 -2.81 21.41 10.59
N LYS A 398 -2.85 22.68 11.00
CA LYS A 398 -3.68 23.72 10.35
C LYS A 398 -2.81 24.84 9.81
N MET A 399 -3.09 25.28 8.58
CA MET A 399 -2.34 26.32 7.88
C MET A 399 -3.28 27.19 7.02
N PRO A 400 -2.94 28.44 6.67
CA PRO A 400 -3.75 29.25 5.76
C PRO A 400 -3.84 28.59 4.37
N TYR A 401 -5.04 28.53 3.77
CA TYR A 401 -5.22 27.82 2.49
C TYR A 401 -4.38 28.42 1.34
N THR A 402 -4.08 29.72 1.43
CA THR A 402 -3.27 30.46 0.44
C THR A 402 -1.77 30.20 0.56
N TYR A 403 -1.29 29.49 1.59
CA TYR A 403 0.14 29.24 1.78
C TYR A 403 0.65 28.17 0.80
N PRO A 404 1.60 28.51 -0.10
CA PRO A 404 2.20 27.55 -1.03
C PRO A 404 3.35 26.79 -0.37
N PHE A 405 3.52 25.52 -0.72
CA PHE A 405 4.70 24.74 -0.38
C PHE A 405 4.94 23.63 -1.41
N SER A 406 6.17 23.15 -1.50
CA SER A 406 6.61 22.10 -2.44
C SER A 406 6.76 20.75 -1.74
N THR A 407 7.34 20.73 -0.54
CA THR A 407 7.51 19.54 0.30
C THR A 407 6.92 19.75 1.70
N VAL A 408 6.50 18.64 2.31
CA VAL A 408 6.08 18.57 3.70
C VAL A 408 6.69 17.35 4.37
N LYS A 409 7.15 17.49 5.61
CA LYS A 409 7.66 16.39 6.43
C LYS A 409 6.87 16.33 7.73
N LEU A 410 6.16 15.24 7.99
CA LEU A 410 5.67 14.98 9.35
C LEU A 410 6.83 14.41 10.16
N VAL A 411 7.31 15.19 11.12
CA VAL A 411 8.26 14.75 12.13
C VAL A 411 7.45 14.15 13.29
N LEU A 412 7.65 12.85 13.54
CA LEU A 412 7.01 12.08 14.60
C LEU A 412 7.94 12.01 15.82
N GLU A 413 7.42 12.36 16.98
CA GLU A 413 8.18 12.45 18.24
C GLU A 413 7.50 11.62 19.34
N GLU A 414 8.27 11.09 20.31
CA GLU A 414 7.75 10.59 21.58
C GLU A 414 8.01 11.61 22.68
N LYS A 415 6.97 12.00 23.42
CA LYS A 415 7.11 12.85 24.61
C LYS A 415 7.76 12.05 25.74
N THR A 416 8.91 12.52 26.23
CA THR A 416 9.72 11.86 27.25
C THR A 416 9.79 12.62 28.57
N GLY A 417 9.45 13.91 28.55
CA GLY A 417 9.28 14.78 29.73
C GLY A 417 8.28 15.90 29.44
N GLU A 418 8.05 16.80 30.40
CA GLU A 418 7.00 17.83 30.26
C GLU A 418 7.23 18.78 29.06
N ASN A 419 8.50 19.11 28.78
CA ASN A 419 8.98 19.86 27.62
C ASN A 419 10.11 19.13 26.86
N GLU A 420 10.24 17.80 27.04
CA GLU A 420 11.24 16.98 26.37
C GLU A 420 10.56 15.96 25.44
N ALA A 421 11.07 15.85 24.22
CA ALA A 421 10.61 14.90 23.21
C ALA A 421 11.83 14.29 22.49
N GLU A 422 11.72 13.01 22.11
CA GLU A 422 12.70 12.28 21.31
C GLU A 422 12.13 12.05 19.91
N GLU A 423 12.82 12.50 18.86
CA GLU A 423 12.44 12.27 17.46
C GLU A 423 12.49 10.77 17.12
N LEU A 424 11.44 10.26 16.47
CA LEU A 424 11.28 8.85 16.13
C LEU A 424 11.46 8.56 14.64
N LEU A 425 10.74 9.31 13.78
CA LEU A 425 10.66 9.10 12.33
C LEU A 425 10.28 10.40 11.60
N GLU A 426 10.86 10.64 10.42
CA GLU A 426 10.38 11.64 9.46
C GLU A 426 9.54 10.95 8.36
N PHE A 427 8.37 11.52 8.02
CA PHE A 427 7.54 11.11 6.88
C PHE A 427 7.45 12.27 5.87
N ALA A 428 8.34 12.27 4.89
CA ALA A 428 8.41 13.31 3.85
C ALA A 428 7.48 13.02 2.66
N GLN A 429 6.84 14.06 2.11
CA GLN A 429 6.00 14.00 0.91
C GLN A 429 6.10 15.29 0.09
N THR A 430 5.74 15.23 -1.19
CA THR A 430 5.55 16.41 -2.05
C THR A 430 4.09 16.88 -1.99
N SER A 431 3.86 18.18 -2.16
CA SER A 431 2.51 18.76 -2.06
C SER A 431 1.55 18.25 -3.14
N GLU A 432 2.06 17.86 -4.31
CA GLU A 432 1.30 17.22 -5.39
C GLU A 432 0.72 15.84 -5.02
N LEU A 433 1.26 15.16 -4.01
CA LEU A 433 0.85 13.81 -3.60
C LEU A 433 -0.15 13.81 -2.43
N LEU A 434 -0.50 14.97 -1.85
CA LEU A 434 -1.38 15.11 -0.69
C LEU A 434 -2.87 14.96 -1.02
N ASN A 435 -3.22 13.97 -1.84
CA ASN A 435 -4.55 13.82 -2.42
C ASN A 435 -5.51 13.01 -1.54
N VAL A 436 -6.76 13.44 -1.50
CA VAL A 436 -7.89 12.67 -0.96
C VAL A 436 -8.23 11.54 -1.95
N PRO A 437 -8.51 10.31 -1.50
CA PRO A 437 -8.94 9.24 -2.39
C PRO A 437 -10.31 9.57 -3.00
N TYR A 438 -10.39 9.51 -4.33
CA TYR A 438 -11.65 9.64 -5.09
C TYR A 438 -12.24 8.26 -5.36
N LEU A 439 -13.52 8.13 -5.04
CA LEU A 439 -14.34 6.95 -5.25
C LEU A 439 -15.34 7.22 -6.37
N ASN A 440 -15.51 6.26 -7.27
CA ASN A 440 -16.43 6.36 -8.39
C ASN A 440 -17.90 6.25 -7.95
N VAL A 441 -18.82 6.61 -8.84
CA VAL A 441 -20.26 6.51 -8.58
C VAL A 441 -20.65 5.08 -8.22
N GLY A 442 -21.25 4.90 -7.03
CA GLY A 442 -21.64 3.59 -6.49
C GLY A 442 -20.55 2.84 -5.73
N GLU A 443 -19.31 3.33 -5.70
CA GLU A 443 -18.28 2.78 -4.82
C GLU A 443 -18.54 3.13 -3.35
N THR A 444 -17.81 2.47 -2.45
CA THR A 444 -18.06 2.50 -1.00
C THR A 444 -16.77 2.71 -0.24
N HIS A 445 -16.67 3.83 0.50
CA HIS A 445 -15.59 4.01 1.47
C HIS A 445 -15.81 3.07 2.65
N LYS A 446 -14.79 2.33 3.08
CA LYS A 446 -14.85 1.44 4.25
C LYS A 446 -13.88 1.90 5.31
N MET A 447 -14.37 2.01 6.53
CA MET A 447 -13.61 2.42 7.71
C MET A 447 -13.63 1.28 8.72
N THR A 448 -12.46 0.79 9.12
CA THR A 448 -12.31 -0.42 9.95
C THR A 448 -11.71 -0.13 11.32
N ASN A 449 -11.95 1.08 11.84
CA ASN A 449 -11.46 1.53 13.15
C ASN A 449 -12.17 0.77 14.29
N VAL A 450 -11.44 0.43 15.34
CA VAL A 450 -11.86 -0.54 16.37
C VAL A 450 -13.00 0.02 17.22
N GLY A 451 -14.21 -0.53 17.05
CA GLY A 451 -15.42 -0.08 17.73
C GLY A 451 -16.14 1.07 17.02
N ARG A 452 -15.75 1.40 15.78
CA ARG A 452 -16.36 2.40 14.89
C ARG A 452 -16.42 1.91 13.43
N SER A 453 -16.40 0.59 13.20
CA SER A 453 -16.40 0.01 11.85
C SER A 453 -17.67 0.38 11.07
N ALA A 454 -17.53 1.05 9.93
CA ALA A 454 -18.62 1.60 9.13
C ALA A 454 -18.27 1.67 7.64
N SER A 455 -19.26 1.86 6.78
CA SER A 455 -19.02 2.14 5.36
C SER A 455 -20.00 3.11 4.74
N TYR A 456 -19.49 4.01 3.89
CA TYR A 456 -20.23 5.13 3.32
C TYR A 456 -20.36 5.00 1.80
N SER A 457 -21.55 5.21 1.25
CA SER A 457 -21.81 5.21 -0.20
C SER A 457 -22.84 6.28 -0.59
N VAL A 458 -22.65 6.93 -1.73
CA VAL A 458 -23.64 7.88 -2.27
C VAL A 458 -24.76 7.10 -2.96
N LYS A 459 -26.02 7.37 -2.60
CA LYS A 459 -27.22 6.74 -3.20
C LYS A 459 -27.81 7.57 -4.33
N SER A 460 -28.02 8.86 -4.10
CA SER A 460 -28.57 9.79 -5.09
C SER A 460 -28.19 11.23 -4.76
N ILE A 461 -28.49 12.13 -5.69
CA ILE A 461 -28.52 13.57 -5.45
C ILE A 461 -29.93 14.12 -5.75
N ARG A 462 -30.35 15.18 -5.07
CA ARG A 462 -31.60 15.89 -5.31
C ARG A 462 -31.38 17.40 -5.16
N THR A 463 -31.75 18.16 -6.19
CA THR A 463 -31.79 19.63 -6.20
C THR A 463 -33.22 20.08 -5.92
N TYR A 464 -33.42 20.92 -4.90
CA TYR A 464 -34.69 21.58 -4.63
C TYR A 464 -34.62 23.02 -5.16
N GLY A 465 -35.68 23.47 -5.84
CA GLY A 465 -35.70 24.79 -6.47
C GLY A 465 -36.07 25.89 -5.47
N GLY A 466 -35.32 26.99 -5.48
CA GLY A 466 -35.61 28.20 -4.68
C GLY A 466 -35.83 29.45 -5.53
N ASP A 467 -36.16 30.57 -4.89
CA ASP A 467 -36.32 31.85 -5.59
C ASP A 467 -34.96 32.48 -5.98
N THR A 468 -33.99 32.44 -5.05
CA THR A 468 -32.66 33.06 -5.16
C THR A 468 -31.50 32.06 -5.22
N ALA A 469 -31.64 30.91 -4.54
CA ALA A 469 -30.64 29.86 -4.41
C ALA A 469 -31.33 28.50 -4.31
N ASP A 470 -30.77 27.48 -4.95
CA ASP A 470 -31.30 26.13 -4.97
C ASP A 470 -30.59 25.28 -3.90
N ILE A 471 -31.33 24.50 -3.11
CA ILE A 471 -30.73 23.60 -2.12
C ILE A 471 -30.33 22.30 -2.82
N PHE A 472 -29.02 22.09 -2.96
CA PHE A 472 -28.47 20.85 -3.46
C PHE A 472 -28.25 19.88 -2.31
N THR A 473 -28.67 18.62 -2.48
CA THR A 473 -28.54 17.57 -1.47
C THR A 473 -27.93 16.30 -2.03
N VAL A 474 -27.02 15.70 -1.26
CA VAL A 474 -26.51 14.35 -1.48
C VAL A 474 -27.12 13.42 -0.43
N GLN A 475 -27.67 12.30 -0.89
CA GLN A 475 -28.11 11.20 -0.05
C GLN A 475 -26.95 10.22 0.15
N LEU A 476 -26.32 10.25 1.32
CA LEU A 476 -25.24 9.37 1.71
C LEU A 476 -25.77 8.27 2.64
N GLU A 477 -25.54 7.01 2.30
CA GLU A 477 -25.79 5.89 3.19
C GLU A 477 -24.55 5.59 4.03
N ALA A 478 -24.71 5.54 5.36
CA ALA A 478 -23.72 5.08 6.33
C ALA A 478 -24.16 3.74 6.92
N THR A 479 -23.54 2.63 6.52
CA THR A 479 -23.84 1.27 6.99
C THR A 479 -22.98 0.89 8.18
N ASN A 480 -23.60 0.37 9.25
CA ASN A 480 -22.92 -0.09 10.45
C ASN A 480 -22.28 -1.47 10.22
N LEU A 481 -20.95 -1.55 10.31
CA LEU A 481 -20.20 -2.81 10.16
C LEU A 481 -19.78 -3.43 11.51
N GLU A 482 -20.14 -2.80 12.64
CA GLU A 482 -19.90 -3.34 13.98
C GLU A 482 -20.87 -4.47 14.34
N LYS A 483 -20.44 -5.34 15.27
CA LYS A 483 -21.26 -6.43 15.82
C LYS A 483 -22.26 -5.96 16.90
N ARG A 484 -22.45 -4.64 17.06
CA ARG A 484 -23.33 -4.02 18.07
C ARG A 484 -24.01 -2.78 17.49
N PHE A 485 -25.08 -2.33 18.16
CA PHE A 485 -25.71 -1.05 17.87
C PHE A 485 -24.73 0.10 18.15
N THR A 486 -24.50 0.95 17.16
CA THR A 486 -23.59 2.11 17.23
C THR A 486 -24.34 3.41 16.94
N ASP A 487 -23.86 4.51 17.49
CA ASP A 487 -24.19 5.84 16.98
C ASP A 487 -23.39 6.09 15.70
N VAL A 488 -23.99 6.74 14.71
CA VAL A 488 -23.26 7.16 13.50
C VAL A 488 -22.24 8.23 13.89
N SER A 489 -21.01 8.14 13.40
CA SER A 489 -20.01 9.20 13.58
C SER A 489 -20.53 10.50 12.97
N LYS A 490 -20.42 11.61 13.70
CA LYS A 490 -20.67 12.94 13.15
C LYS A 490 -19.68 13.19 12.02
N LEU A 491 -20.15 13.67 10.88
CA LEU A 491 -19.31 13.94 9.71
C LEU A 491 -19.21 15.44 9.44
N VAL A 492 -18.11 15.83 8.82
CA VAL A 492 -18.00 17.08 8.07
C VAL A 492 -18.13 16.73 6.59
N ALA A 493 -18.82 17.57 5.82
CA ALA A 493 -19.00 17.40 4.38
C ALA A 493 -18.69 18.69 3.63
N GLN A 494 -18.00 18.56 2.50
CA GLN A 494 -17.60 19.64 1.60
C GLN A 494 -17.98 19.24 0.17
N LEU A 495 -18.83 20.02 -0.48
CA LEU A 495 -19.16 19.84 -1.89
C LEU A 495 -18.17 20.63 -2.74
N LYS A 496 -17.48 19.97 -3.68
CA LYS A 496 -16.52 20.63 -4.57
C LYS A 496 -16.96 20.47 -6.03
N THR A 497 -16.86 21.57 -6.75
CA THR A 497 -17.32 21.72 -8.14
C THR A 497 -16.20 21.44 -9.13
N ALA A 498 -16.54 21.32 -10.42
CA ALA A 498 -15.59 21.01 -11.48
C ALA A 498 -14.54 22.13 -11.73
N ASP A 499 -14.81 23.38 -11.35
CA ASP A 499 -13.83 24.48 -11.38
C ASP A 499 -12.91 24.53 -10.14
N GLY A 500 -13.24 23.74 -9.11
CA GLY A 500 -12.50 23.64 -7.86
C GLY A 500 -13.13 24.35 -6.67
N THR A 501 -14.16 25.18 -6.87
CA THR A 501 -14.86 25.90 -5.78
C THR A 501 -15.49 24.93 -4.79
N VAL A 502 -15.28 25.19 -3.49
CA VAL A 502 -15.74 24.38 -2.36
C VAL A 502 -16.90 25.07 -1.63
N TYR A 503 -17.95 24.31 -1.33
CA TYR A 503 -19.15 24.70 -0.60
C TYR A 503 -19.33 23.81 0.64
N PRO A 504 -19.28 24.35 1.87
CA PRO A 504 -19.61 23.61 3.07
C PRO A 504 -21.04 23.03 3.02
N ALA A 505 -21.17 21.74 3.36
CA ALA A 505 -22.45 21.04 3.35
C ALA A 505 -22.87 20.66 4.77
N ALA A 506 -24.06 21.11 5.18
CA ALA A 506 -24.68 20.74 6.44
C ALA A 506 -25.09 19.26 6.42
N VAL A 507 -24.65 18.50 7.42
CA VAL A 507 -24.92 17.07 7.58
C VAL A 507 -26.07 16.85 8.56
N SER A 508 -27.06 16.03 8.20
CA SER A 508 -28.19 15.73 9.07
C SER A 508 -27.84 14.74 10.21
N ASP A 509 -28.02 15.14 11.47
CA ASP A 509 -27.72 14.27 12.62
C ASP A 509 -28.66 13.04 12.73
N ILE A 510 -28.09 11.87 12.98
CA ILE A 510 -28.82 10.61 13.21
C ILE A 510 -28.98 10.40 14.72
N LYS A 511 -30.22 10.60 15.22
CA LYS A 511 -30.50 10.64 16.67
C LYS A 511 -30.52 9.26 17.33
N LYS A 512 -30.91 8.21 16.59
CA LYS A 512 -30.96 6.80 17.04
C LYS A 512 -29.64 6.07 16.75
N LYS A 513 -29.48 4.88 17.34
CA LYS A 513 -28.38 3.95 17.03
C LYS A 513 -28.76 3.00 15.89
N VAL A 514 -27.81 2.71 15.01
CA VAL A 514 -27.98 1.83 13.84
C VAL A 514 -27.66 0.39 14.23
N ALA A 515 -28.50 -0.57 13.85
CA ALA A 515 -28.27 -1.99 14.11
C ALA A 515 -27.12 -2.55 13.25
N PRO A 516 -26.45 -3.65 13.66
CA PRO A 516 -25.45 -4.33 12.84
C PRO A 516 -25.95 -4.67 11.44
N GLY A 517 -25.21 -4.28 10.41
CA GLY A 517 -25.57 -4.49 9.00
C GLY A 517 -26.76 -3.67 8.48
N SER A 518 -27.37 -2.83 9.33
CA SER A 518 -28.34 -1.81 8.92
C SER A 518 -27.62 -0.49 8.59
N SER A 519 -28.33 0.45 7.96
CA SER A 519 -27.77 1.73 7.54
C SER A 519 -28.49 2.94 8.11
N ALA A 520 -27.87 4.10 7.95
CA ALA A 520 -28.47 5.40 8.16
C ALA A 520 -28.36 6.28 6.91
N LEU A 521 -29.40 7.02 6.61
CA LEU A 521 -29.47 7.98 5.51
C LEU A 521 -29.14 9.38 6.02
N LEU A 522 -27.95 9.85 5.62
CA LEU A 522 -27.45 11.19 5.87
C LEU A 522 -27.77 12.09 4.67
N TYR A 523 -28.33 13.27 4.95
CA TYR A 523 -28.46 14.35 3.98
C TYR A 523 -27.27 15.29 4.15
N LEU A 524 -26.49 15.46 3.08
CA LEU A 524 -25.43 16.45 2.98
C LEU A 524 -25.97 17.59 2.11
N SER A 525 -26.18 18.79 2.66
CA SER A 525 -26.95 19.84 2.00
C SER A 525 -26.22 21.19 1.95
N ALA A 526 -26.25 21.86 0.79
CA ALA A 526 -25.70 23.20 0.61
C ALA A 526 -26.62 24.05 -0.29
N ALA A 527 -26.64 25.36 -0.08
CA ALA A 527 -27.30 26.30 -0.97
C ALA A 527 -26.35 26.71 -2.10
N LEU A 528 -26.73 26.43 -3.35
CA LEU A 528 -26.00 26.83 -4.54
C LEU A 528 -26.71 28.01 -5.23
N PRO A 529 -26.01 28.83 -6.04
CA PRO A 529 -26.65 29.83 -6.87
C PRO A 529 -27.73 29.20 -7.76
N LYS A 530 -28.85 29.90 -7.96
CA LYS A 530 -29.98 29.35 -8.73
C LYS A 530 -29.58 28.96 -10.15
N GLY A 531 -29.85 27.71 -10.52
CA GLY A 531 -29.48 27.14 -11.83
C GLY A 531 -27.99 26.81 -12.00
N PHE A 532 -27.18 26.78 -10.92
CA PHE A 532 -25.77 26.40 -10.98
C PHE A 532 -25.57 24.96 -11.51
N PRO A 533 -24.57 24.69 -12.37
CA PRO A 533 -24.36 23.36 -12.93
C PRO A 533 -23.83 22.36 -11.89
N THR A 534 -24.61 21.31 -11.61
CA THR A 534 -24.27 20.25 -10.64
C THR A 534 -23.54 19.04 -11.24
N SER A 535 -23.33 19.03 -12.56
CA SER A 535 -22.56 18.01 -13.29
C SER A 535 -21.08 18.02 -12.89
N ASN A 536 -20.48 16.83 -12.76
CA ASN A 536 -19.07 16.64 -12.36
C ASN A 536 -18.72 17.26 -10.98
N MET A 537 -19.72 17.48 -10.11
CA MET A 537 -19.47 17.75 -8.70
C MET A 537 -19.03 16.47 -7.98
N HIS A 538 -18.24 16.64 -6.93
CA HIS A 538 -17.88 15.58 -6.00
C HIS A 538 -18.16 16.03 -4.56
N VAL A 539 -18.47 15.09 -3.66
CA VAL A 539 -18.58 15.35 -2.23
C VAL A 539 -17.40 14.75 -1.50
N MET A 540 -16.70 15.56 -0.71
CA MET A 540 -15.74 15.09 0.28
C MET A 540 -16.45 14.96 1.62
N ILE A 541 -16.20 13.85 2.31
CA ILE A 541 -16.65 13.61 3.69
C ILE A 541 -15.47 13.19 4.56
N GLY A 542 -15.59 13.39 5.87
CA GLY A 542 -14.71 12.78 6.87
C GLY A 542 -15.34 12.80 8.26
N GLU A 543 -14.79 12.02 9.19
CA GLU A 543 -15.26 12.01 10.58
C GLU A 543 -14.86 13.32 11.27
N ALA A 544 -15.84 13.96 11.91
CA ALA A 544 -15.67 15.20 12.65
C ALA A 544 -14.76 14.98 13.89
N VAL A 545 -13.83 15.91 14.12
CA VAL A 545 -13.02 15.97 15.35
C VAL A 545 -13.12 17.33 16.04
N THR A 546 -12.91 17.30 17.35
CA THR A 546 -12.85 18.46 18.23
C THR A 546 -11.69 18.22 19.21
N GLU A 547 -10.71 19.12 19.24
CA GLU A 547 -9.52 19.03 20.11
C GLU A 547 -8.59 17.85 19.78
N ASP A 548 -8.65 16.74 20.53
CA ASP A 548 -7.79 15.54 20.41
C ASP A 548 -8.59 14.26 20.03
N LYS A 549 -9.89 14.42 19.81
CA LYS A 549 -10.88 13.33 19.75
C LYS A 549 -11.94 13.58 18.69
N TYR A 550 -12.69 12.54 18.32
CA TYR A 550 -13.90 12.69 17.51
C TYR A 550 -14.95 13.56 18.19
N THR A 551 -15.62 14.42 17.43
CA THR A 551 -16.67 15.34 17.90
C THR A 551 -17.83 14.57 18.53
N GLU A 552 -18.24 14.99 19.73
CA GLU A 552 -19.42 14.49 20.43
C GLU A 552 -20.70 15.13 19.85
N LYS A 553 -21.89 14.50 20.03
CA LYS A 553 -23.09 14.84 19.23
C LYS A 553 -23.41 16.33 19.18
N ASP A 554 -23.41 17.00 20.34
CA ASP A 554 -23.78 18.42 20.47
C ASP A 554 -22.58 19.38 20.33
N ALA A 555 -21.36 18.86 20.14
CA ALA A 555 -20.15 19.67 19.98
C ALA A 555 -19.97 20.18 18.54
N VAL A 556 -19.27 21.30 18.41
CA VAL A 556 -18.84 21.87 17.11
C VAL A 556 -17.48 21.25 16.73
N PRO A 557 -17.30 20.77 15.48
CA PRO A 557 -15.99 20.29 15.02
C PRO A 557 -14.99 21.45 14.85
N ASP A 558 -13.71 21.20 15.16
CA ASP A 558 -12.60 22.10 14.78
C ASP A 558 -11.78 21.58 13.58
N ALA A 559 -11.93 20.30 13.22
CA ALA A 559 -11.34 19.68 12.01
C ALA A 559 -12.12 18.41 11.60
N TYR A 560 -11.61 17.68 10.60
CA TYR A 560 -12.07 16.32 10.27
C TYR A 560 -10.92 15.39 9.83
N VAL A 561 -11.17 14.08 9.92
CA VAL A 561 -10.22 12.98 9.66
C VAL A 561 -10.83 11.89 8.77
N ASN A 562 -10.02 10.90 8.36
CA ASN A 562 -10.47 9.78 7.54
C ASN A 562 -11.18 10.23 6.25
N ALA A 563 -10.64 11.25 5.58
CA ALA A 563 -11.35 11.91 4.49
C ALA A 563 -11.33 11.09 3.19
N ALA A 564 -12.49 11.08 2.51
CA ALA A 564 -12.69 10.47 1.20
C ALA A 564 -13.59 11.35 0.33
N ALA A 565 -13.35 11.35 -0.99
CA ALA A 565 -14.15 12.03 -1.98
C ALA A 565 -14.96 11.03 -2.81
N PHE A 566 -16.20 11.37 -3.16
CA PHE A 566 -17.08 10.58 -4.01
C PHE A 566 -17.52 11.41 -5.21
N TRP A 567 -17.34 10.86 -6.41
CA TRP A 567 -18.03 11.36 -7.60
C TRP A 567 -19.55 11.20 -7.42
N LEU A 568 -20.31 12.26 -7.72
CA LEU A 568 -21.76 12.23 -7.58
C LEU A 568 -22.42 11.60 -8.81
N PRO A 569 -23.49 10.79 -8.65
CA PRO A 569 -24.30 10.32 -9.77
C PRO A 569 -25.02 11.49 -10.45
N ASP A 570 -25.43 11.31 -11.71
CA ASP A 570 -26.40 12.22 -12.33
C ASP A 570 -27.70 12.29 -11.52
N GLU A 571 -28.27 13.49 -11.46
CA GLU A 571 -29.56 13.68 -10.79
C GLU A 571 -30.69 13.06 -11.60
N ASN A 572 -31.46 12.15 -10.99
CA ASN A 572 -32.73 11.74 -11.58
C ASN A 572 -33.72 12.92 -11.57
N LYS A 573 -33.98 13.46 -12.76
CA LYS A 573 -34.95 14.55 -13.03
C LYS A 573 -36.25 14.05 -13.66
N THR A 574 -36.43 12.73 -13.75
CA THR A 574 -37.67 12.10 -14.23
C THR A 574 -38.78 12.33 -13.22
N VAL A 575 -39.95 12.77 -13.69
CA VAL A 575 -41.19 12.83 -12.93
C VAL A 575 -42.04 11.63 -13.34
N ALA A 576 -42.51 10.82 -12.39
CA ALA A 576 -43.42 9.72 -12.66
C ALA A 576 -44.79 10.22 -13.15
N ASP A 577 -45.40 9.50 -14.09
CA ASP A 577 -46.70 9.79 -14.69
C ASP A 577 -47.89 9.13 -13.95
N ASP A 578 -47.61 8.11 -13.13
CA ASP A 578 -48.50 7.64 -12.06
C ASP A 578 -48.06 8.15 -10.67
N LEU A 579 -48.84 7.85 -9.63
CA LEU A 579 -48.58 8.25 -8.24
C LEU A 579 -48.27 7.05 -7.32
N LEU A 580 -47.72 5.97 -7.89
CA LEU A 580 -47.38 4.73 -7.20
C LEU A 580 -45.86 4.65 -6.98
N ASN A 581 -45.45 3.98 -5.89
CA ASN A 581 -44.05 3.66 -5.57
C ASN A 581 -43.12 4.90 -5.55
N VAL A 582 -43.64 6.07 -5.21
CA VAL A 582 -42.91 7.34 -5.19
C VAL A 582 -41.82 7.28 -4.12
N ASP A 583 -40.56 7.35 -4.54
CA ASP A 583 -39.40 7.24 -3.66
C ASP A 583 -39.15 8.52 -2.85
N LEU A 584 -39.27 8.37 -1.53
CA LEU A 584 -39.10 9.41 -0.55
C LEU A 584 -37.99 9.11 0.47
N MET A 585 -37.20 8.03 0.31
CA MET A 585 -36.18 7.45 1.22
C MET A 585 -36.11 7.98 2.67
N PRO A 586 -36.27 7.14 3.72
CA PRO A 586 -36.41 5.68 3.71
C PRO A 586 -37.85 5.20 3.45
N TYR A 587 -38.74 6.09 2.99
CA TYR A 587 -40.16 5.81 2.75
C TYR A 587 -40.48 5.63 1.26
N THR A 588 -41.52 4.86 0.98
CA THR A 588 -42.13 4.76 -0.36
C THR A 588 -43.63 5.01 -0.24
N PHE A 589 -44.18 5.90 -1.06
CA PHE A 589 -45.57 6.32 -1.04
C PHE A 589 -46.31 5.97 -2.33
N SER A 590 -47.52 5.43 -2.21
CA SER A 590 -48.42 5.11 -3.33
C SER A 590 -49.81 5.69 -3.09
N MET A 591 -50.44 6.23 -4.13
CA MET A 591 -51.77 6.88 -4.07
C MET A 591 -52.64 6.43 -5.24
N ASN A 592 -53.85 5.93 -4.96
CA ASN A 592 -54.80 5.40 -5.96
C ASN A 592 -56.27 5.58 -5.52
N HIS A 593 -57.23 5.08 -6.31
CA HIS A 593 -58.68 5.25 -6.09
C HIS A 593 -59.09 6.72 -5.90
N ILE A 594 -58.49 7.60 -6.70
CA ILE A 594 -58.52 9.05 -6.51
C ILE A 594 -59.78 9.63 -7.15
N ASN A 595 -60.57 10.40 -6.39
CA ASN A 595 -61.76 11.09 -6.90
C ASN A 595 -61.93 12.49 -6.29
N THR A 596 -62.74 13.31 -6.97
CA THR A 596 -63.13 14.65 -6.50
C THR A 596 -64.64 14.76 -6.38
N TRP A 597 -65.11 15.41 -5.31
CA TRP A 597 -66.53 15.73 -5.09
C TRP A 597 -66.67 17.19 -4.67
N LEU A 598 -67.78 17.82 -5.08
CA LEU A 598 -68.11 19.20 -4.72
C LEU A 598 -69.49 19.24 -4.06
N LEU A 599 -69.54 19.61 -2.77
CA LEU A 599 -70.78 19.64 -1.98
C LEU A 599 -70.75 20.81 -0.99
N GLN A 600 -71.84 21.59 -0.95
CA GLN A 600 -72.02 22.70 0.02
C GLN A 600 -70.85 23.71 0.09
N GLY A 601 -70.21 24.01 -1.04
CA GLY A 601 -69.05 24.91 -1.10
C GLY A 601 -67.76 24.29 -0.54
N GLN A 602 -67.65 22.97 -0.55
CA GLN A 602 -66.43 22.23 -0.21
C GLN A 602 -66.02 21.30 -1.35
N LEU A 603 -64.78 21.45 -1.80
CA LEU A 603 -64.09 20.46 -2.62
C LEU A 603 -63.50 19.38 -1.71
N LYS A 604 -63.84 18.12 -1.99
CA LYS A 604 -63.33 16.94 -1.28
C LYS A 604 -62.56 16.08 -2.29
N LEU A 605 -61.25 15.96 -2.08
CA LEU A 605 -60.38 15.03 -2.81
C LEU A 605 -60.25 13.76 -1.97
N THR A 606 -60.82 12.65 -2.43
CA THR A 606 -60.74 11.34 -1.76
C THR A 606 -59.72 10.46 -2.47
N PHE A 607 -58.98 9.65 -1.72
CA PHE A 607 -58.02 8.68 -2.26
C PHE A 607 -57.75 7.56 -1.25
N ASN A 608 -57.16 6.47 -1.72
CA ASN A 608 -56.49 5.49 -0.88
C ASN A 608 -54.98 5.72 -0.97
N TYR A 609 -54.24 5.44 0.10
CA TYR A 609 -52.78 5.49 0.08
C TYR A 609 -52.12 4.31 0.80
N GLU A 610 -50.91 4.00 0.36
CA GLU A 610 -49.98 3.10 1.04
C GLU A 610 -48.67 3.84 1.30
N LEU A 611 -48.23 3.85 2.55
CA LEU A 611 -46.94 4.39 2.97
C LEU A 611 -46.14 3.30 3.66
N THR A 612 -44.99 2.97 3.10
CA THR A 612 -44.07 1.94 3.63
C THR A 612 -42.74 2.57 4.02
N LYS A 613 -41.95 1.85 4.84
CA LYS A 613 -40.64 2.29 5.31
C LYS A 613 -39.63 1.13 5.29
N ASN A 614 -38.41 1.41 4.82
CA ASN A 614 -37.29 0.50 4.99
C ASN A 614 -36.85 0.46 6.47
N LEU A 615 -37.19 -0.62 7.18
CA LEU A 615 -36.84 -0.81 8.60
C LEU A 615 -35.34 -1.06 8.85
N LEU A 616 -34.55 -1.32 7.80
CA LEU A 616 -33.10 -1.45 7.88
C LEU A 616 -32.36 -0.11 7.64
N MET A 617 -33.09 0.99 7.45
CA MET A 617 -32.53 2.32 7.21
C MET A 617 -33.14 3.36 8.16
N GLU A 618 -32.35 3.82 9.13
CA GLU A 618 -32.72 4.99 9.94
C GLU A 618 -32.40 6.29 9.17
N ALA A 619 -33.10 7.37 9.48
CA ALA A 619 -32.91 8.66 8.80
C ALA A 619 -33.31 9.82 9.70
N ASN A 620 -32.77 11.01 9.45
CA ASN A 620 -33.37 12.23 9.98
C ASN A 620 -34.53 12.67 9.06
N THR A 621 -35.67 13.01 9.67
CA THR A 621 -36.91 13.45 9.01
C THR A 621 -37.26 14.91 9.30
N GLU A 622 -36.44 15.61 10.08
CA GLU A 622 -36.65 17.01 10.43
C GLU A 622 -36.45 17.91 9.20
N GLY A 623 -37.32 18.91 9.03
CA GLY A 623 -37.34 19.77 7.85
C GLY A 623 -37.84 19.11 6.56
N ARG A 624 -38.27 17.83 6.58
CA ARG A 624 -38.84 17.13 5.43
C ARG A 624 -40.37 16.99 5.48
N LYS A 625 -41.03 17.23 4.34
CA LYS A 625 -42.48 17.05 4.16
C LYS A 625 -42.83 16.43 2.82
N LEU A 626 -43.88 15.61 2.79
CA LEU A 626 -44.56 15.20 1.56
C LEU A 626 -45.59 16.27 1.24
N VAL A 627 -45.58 16.79 0.01
CA VAL A 627 -46.57 17.79 -0.43
C VAL A 627 -47.41 17.22 -1.56
N ILE A 628 -48.73 17.20 -1.36
CA ILE A 628 -49.73 16.88 -2.39
C ILE A 628 -50.26 18.21 -2.94
N GLY A 629 -50.08 18.45 -4.24
CA GLY A 629 -50.60 19.63 -4.93
C GLY A 629 -51.63 19.26 -6.00
N LEU A 630 -52.75 19.98 -6.03
CA LEU A 630 -53.78 19.88 -7.07
C LEU A 630 -53.83 21.20 -7.85
N GLU A 631 -53.85 21.11 -9.17
CA GLU A 631 -53.91 22.25 -10.08
C GLU A 631 -54.90 21.96 -11.23
N ASP A 632 -55.98 22.74 -11.34
CA ASP A 632 -56.93 22.66 -12.45
C ASP A 632 -56.30 23.10 -13.78
N GLU A 633 -56.61 22.42 -14.88
CA GLU A 633 -56.04 22.71 -16.21
C GLU A 633 -56.35 24.12 -16.73
N ASN A 634 -57.47 24.72 -16.31
CA ASN A 634 -57.86 26.09 -16.64
C ASN A 634 -57.59 27.08 -15.49
N GLY A 635 -56.84 26.68 -14.46
CA GLY A 635 -56.53 27.51 -13.29
C GLY A 635 -57.72 27.83 -12.38
N ASN A 636 -58.86 27.14 -12.52
CA ASN A 636 -60.07 27.42 -11.74
C ASN A 636 -59.89 27.22 -10.23
N LYS A 637 -59.03 26.26 -9.86
CA LYS A 637 -58.67 25.91 -8.48
C LYS A 637 -57.21 25.43 -8.44
N THR A 638 -56.49 25.83 -7.41
CA THR A 638 -55.21 25.23 -7.02
C THR A 638 -55.13 25.14 -5.50
N PHE A 639 -54.46 24.12 -4.98
CA PHE A 639 -54.10 24.02 -3.55
C PHE A 639 -52.93 23.07 -3.30
N THR A 640 -52.32 23.18 -2.12
CA THR A 640 -51.37 22.19 -1.61
C THR A 640 -51.69 21.78 -0.18
N ARG A 641 -51.44 20.51 0.16
CA ARG A 641 -51.37 20.01 1.55
C ARG A 641 -49.98 19.45 1.81
N GLU A 642 -49.46 19.71 3.00
CA GLU A 642 -48.14 19.27 3.43
C GLU A 642 -48.27 18.32 4.62
N PHE A 643 -47.46 17.26 4.64
CA PHE A 643 -47.42 16.26 5.70
C PHE A 643 -45.96 16.06 6.15
N ASP A 644 -45.65 16.49 7.38
CA ASP A 644 -44.31 16.38 7.96
C ASP A 644 -43.89 14.90 8.15
N PHE A 645 -42.69 14.53 7.71
CA PHE A 645 -42.20 13.14 7.78
C PHE A 645 -42.06 12.62 9.22
N LYS A 646 -41.90 13.52 10.19
CA LYS A 646 -41.83 13.19 11.63
C LYS A 646 -43.09 12.50 12.16
N ASP A 647 -44.24 12.73 11.52
CA ASP A 647 -45.54 12.22 11.96
C ASP A 647 -45.86 10.82 11.42
N PHE A 648 -45.11 10.34 10.42
CA PHE A 648 -45.32 9.05 9.74
C PHE A 648 -45.11 7.84 10.67
N ASP A 649 -44.12 7.93 11.56
CA ASP A 649 -43.71 6.88 12.51
C ASP A 649 -44.58 6.82 13.78
N THR A 650 -45.40 7.84 14.10
CA THR A 650 -46.03 7.91 15.44
C THR A 650 -47.29 7.05 15.55
N SER A 651 -47.26 6.05 16.44
CA SER A 651 -48.39 5.19 16.76
C SER A 651 -49.34 5.85 17.75
N ASP A 652 -50.32 6.59 17.25
CA ASP A 652 -51.45 7.05 18.06
C ASP A 652 -52.37 5.86 18.35
N ALA A 653 -52.41 5.40 19.61
CA ALA A 653 -53.15 4.19 20.03
C ALA A 653 -54.68 4.34 20.00
N GLY A 654 -55.18 5.48 19.53
CA GLY A 654 -56.55 5.67 19.09
C GLY A 654 -56.58 5.80 17.58
N ALA A 655 -56.92 4.73 16.89
CA ALA A 655 -57.54 4.85 15.57
C ALA A 655 -58.94 5.46 15.80
N GLU A 656 -59.03 6.79 15.89
CA GLU A 656 -60.30 7.46 15.69
C GLU A 656 -60.80 7.04 14.32
N SER A 657 -61.91 6.29 14.29
CA SER A 657 -62.66 6.05 13.07
C SER A 657 -63.01 7.42 12.52
N SER A 658 -62.39 7.80 11.39
CA SER A 658 -62.68 9.08 10.76
C SER A 658 -64.18 9.13 10.48
N SER A 659 -64.89 10.00 11.20
CA SER A 659 -66.27 10.33 10.85
C SER A 659 -66.29 10.78 9.39
N GLU A 660 -67.42 10.57 8.72
CA GLU A 660 -67.48 10.59 7.25
C GLU A 660 -67.01 11.92 6.60
N ASP A 661 -66.81 12.99 7.38
CA ASP A 661 -66.40 14.32 6.90
C ASP A 661 -65.13 14.93 7.57
N THR A 662 -64.32 14.14 8.29
CA THR A 662 -63.03 14.64 8.82
C THR A 662 -61.93 14.65 7.74
N ALA A 663 -61.25 15.78 7.58
CA ALA A 663 -60.10 15.93 6.68
C ALA A 663 -58.80 15.39 7.29
N ILE A 664 -57.94 14.76 6.48
CA ILE A 664 -56.63 14.25 6.93
C ILE A 664 -55.66 15.39 7.26
N THR A 665 -54.96 15.25 8.38
CA THR A 665 -53.94 16.19 8.88
C THR A 665 -52.54 15.58 8.99
N LYS A 666 -52.42 14.24 8.99
CA LYS A 666 -51.16 13.48 9.11
C LYS A 666 -51.24 12.18 8.31
N LEU A 667 -50.18 11.83 7.58
CA LEU A 667 -50.00 10.50 6.98
C LEU A 667 -49.31 9.56 7.99
N LYS A 668 -49.51 8.25 7.86
CA LYS A 668 -49.00 7.19 8.73
C LYS A 668 -48.49 6.00 7.91
N ILE A 669 -47.56 5.22 8.44
CA ILE A 669 -47.15 3.94 7.82
C ILE A 669 -48.34 2.97 7.85
N GLY A 670 -48.66 2.38 6.68
CA GLY A 670 -49.76 1.44 6.52
C GLY A 670 -50.49 1.61 5.19
N LYS A 671 -51.64 0.93 5.06
CA LYS A 671 -52.64 1.14 4.00
C LYS A 671 -53.84 1.86 4.60
N HIS A 672 -54.34 2.87 3.93
CA HIS A 672 -55.43 3.73 4.40
C HIS A 672 -56.37 4.06 3.24
N ASP A 673 -57.63 3.64 3.35
CA ASP A 673 -58.63 3.79 2.29
C ASP A 673 -59.63 4.93 2.59
N GLY A 674 -60.19 5.55 1.56
CA GLY A 674 -61.24 6.57 1.68
C GLY A 674 -60.79 7.88 2.34
N VAL A 675 -59.49 8.17 2.31
CA VAL A 675 -58.83 9.33 2.94
C VAL A 675 -59.17 10.63 2.22
N LYS A 676 -59.46 11.70 2.96
CA LYS A 676 -60.05 12.94 2.41
C LYS A 676 -59.20 14.17 2.68
N ILE A 677 -58.82 14.90 1.64
CA ILE A 677 -58.43 16.32 1.74
C ILE A 677 -59.66 17.16 1.44
N ILE A 678 -59.98 18.11 2.33
CA ILE A 678 -61.09 19.04 2.17
C ILE A 678 -60.56 20.45 2.01
N GLU A 679 -61.10 21.16 1.01
CA GLU A 679 -60.90 22.60 0.77
C GLU A 679 -62.24 23.32 0.71
N ARG A 680 -62.31 24.54 1.24
CA ARG A 680 -63.47 25.41 1.06
C ARG A 680 -63.34 26.19 -0.24
N ASP A 681 -64.42 26.21 -1.02
CA ASP A 681 -64.57 27.02 -2.21
C ASP A 681 -66.07 27.15 -2.54
N GLN A 682 -66.62 28.35 -2.36
CA GLN A 682 -68.04 28.61 -2.62
C GLN A 682 -68.32 28.89 -4.11
N ASP A 683 -67.30 29.34 -4.86
CA ASP A 683 -67.48 29.80 -6.25
C ASP A 683 -67.17 28.72 -7.28
N LEU A 684 -66.42 27.68 -6.91
CA LEU A 684 -66.09 26.53 -7.76
C LEU A 684 -67.33 25.84 -8.37
N ILE A 685 -68.48 25.92 -7.70
CA ILE A 685 -69.76 25.37 -8.20
C ILE A 685 -70.26 26.08 -9.47
N PHE A 686 -69.93 27.37 -9.66
CA PHE A 686 -70.27 28.13 -10.86
C PHE A 686 -69.28 27.89 -12.01
N LYS A 687 -68.24 27.08 -11.79
CA LYS A 687 -67.18 26.77 -12.76
C LYS A 687 -67.28 25.35 -13.34
N LEU A 688 -68.29 24.56 -12.96
CA LEU A 688 -68.43 23.13 -13.34
C LEU A 688 -68.20 22.84 -14.83
N GLU A 689 -68.68 23.69 -15.74
CA GLU A 689 -68.52 23.49 -17.19
C GLU A 689 -67.07 23.64 -17.70
N THR A 690 -66.18 24.28 -16.92
CA THR A 690 -64.75 24.45 -17.25
C THR A 690 -63.83 23.51 -16.46
N LEU A 691 -64.36 22.79 -15.46
CA LEU A 691 -63.65 21.74 -14.73
C LEU A 691 -63.63 20.45 -15.54
N LYS A 692 -62.64 20.32 -16.43
CA LYS A 692 -62.46 19.12 -17.27
C LYS A 692 -61.45 18.16 -16.69
N THR A 693 -60.21 18.61 -16.51
CA THR A 693 -59.15 17.81 -15.87
C THR A 693 -58.39 18.65 -14.85
N TYR A 694 -57.75 17.96 -13.90
CA TYR A 694 -56.76 18.53 -13.00
C TYR A 694 -55.48 17.67 -13.02
N LYS A 695 -54.37 18.31 -12.65
CA LYS A 695 -53.08 17.67 -12.43
C LYS A 695 -52.89 17.49 -10.92
N LEU A 696 -52.65 16.26 -10.48
CA LEU A 696 -52.35 15.92 -9.10
C LEU A 696 -50.87 15.53 -8.99
N SER A 697 -50.14 16.17 -8.09
CA SER A 697 -48.67 16.13 -8.06
C SER A 697 -48.14 15.86 -6.65
N ILE A 698 -47.12 15.01 -6.54
CA ILE A 698 -46.41 14.70 -5.30
C ILE A 698 -45.01 15.33 -5.36
N TYR A 699 -44.68 16.12 -4.33
CA TYR A 699 -43.37 16.74 -4.15
C TYR A 699 -42.73 16.27 -2.84
N ASP A 700 -41.41 16.09 -2.88
CA ASP A 700 -40.55 16.04 -1.69
C ASP A 700 -40.16 17.49 -1.34
N SER A 701 -40.34 17.88 -0.09
CA SER A 701 -40.04 19.22 0.41
C SER A 701 -38.94 19.14 1.45
N PHE A 702 -37.81 19.80 1.20
CA PHE A 702 -36.66 19.85 2.09
C PHE A 702 -36.34 21.30 2.45
N GLN A 703 -36.34 21.63 3.74
CA GLN A 703 -36.10 22.98 4.27
C GLN A 703 -37.00 24.07 3.63
N GLY A 704 -38.20 23.69 3.18
CA GLY A 704 -39.20 24.57 2.57
C GLY A 704 -39.15 24.66 1.03
N GLN A 705 -38.05 24.24 0.40
CA GLN A 705 -37.95 24.13 -1.05
C GLN A 705 -38.47 22.77 -1.53
N LYS A 706 -39.02 22.71 -2.75
CA LYS A 706 -39.81 21.55 -3.23
C LYS A 706 -39.25 20.99 -4.54
N LYS A 707 -39.20 19.66 -4.64
CA LYS A 707 -38.87 18.91 -5.86
C LYS A 707 -40.06 18.04 -6.26
N LEU A 708 -40.55 18.21 -7.48
CA LEU A 708 -41.60 17.37 -8.07
C LEU A 708 -41.05 15.95 -8.32
N LEU A 709 -41.79 14.92 -7.88
CA LEU A 709 -41.41 13.52 -8.07
C LEU A 709 -42.40 12.75 -8.95
N ALA A 710 -43.70 13.03 -8.81
CA ALA A 710 -44.76 12.32 -9.52
C ALA A 710 -45.90 13.27 -9.88
N SER A 711 -46.56 13.08 -11.02
CA SER A 711 -47.65 13.94 -11.49
C SER A 711 -48.59 13.20 -12.45
N LYS A 712 -49.85 13.00 -12.04
CA LYS A 712 -50.90 12.30 -12.81
C LYS A 712 -51.99 13.29 -13.22
N LYS A 713 -52.43 13.22 -14.48
CA LYS A 713 -53.58 13.97 -14.99
C LYS A 713 -54.86 13.16 -14.77
N ILE A 714 -55.90 13.79 -14.22
CA ILE A 714 -57.13 13.13 -13.77
C ILE A 714 -58.35 13.95 -14.21
N ASP A 715 -59.41 13.28 -14.68
CA ASP A 715 -60.66 13.93 -15.03
C ASP A 715 -61.45 14.34 -13.78
N TRP A 716 -62.05 15.54 -13.78
CA TRP A 716 -62.87 16.00 -12.65
C TRP A 716 -64.09 15.11 -12.44
N PHE A 717 -64.43 14.84 -11.17
CA PHE A 717 -65.55 13.99 -10.75
C PHE A 717 -65.51 12.53 -11.25
N SER A 718 -64.37 12.09 -11.80
CA SER A 718 -64.07 10.68 -12.04
C SER A 718 -63.50 9.99 -10.79
N THR A 719 -63.37 8.65 -10.85
CA THR A 719 -62.49 7.88 -9.97
C THR A 719 -61.41 7.24 -10.81
N THR A 720 -60.13 7.42 -10.47
CA THR A 720 -59.00 6.75 -11.13
C THR A 720 -58.34 5.74 -10.22
N ASP A 721 -58.16 4.52 -10.72
CA ASP A 721 -57.17 3.56 -10.22
C ASP A 721 -55.74 4.15 -10.38
#